data_AF-A0A962GEE1-F1
#
_entry.id   AF-A0A962GEE1-F1
#
_cell.length_a   1.000
_cell.length_b   1.000
_cell.length_c   1.000
_cell.angle_alpha   90.00
_cell.angle_beta   90.00
_cell.angle_gamma   90.00
#
_symmetry.space_group_name_H-M   'P 1'
#
loop_
_entity.id
_entity.type
_entity.pdbx_description
1 polymer ?
#
loop_
_entity_poly.entity_id
_entity_poly.type
_entity_poly.pdbx_seq_one_letter_code
_entity_poly.pdbx_strand_id
1 'polypeptide(L)'
;MLLGFPSAHAQPAADVVTAEALDADSIRARIDTLKTQTDIVAGDKQLTLDNLQTALARLESAQAARKLADEYAEALKQAPARIAELQAELARPQETGPRSQAVDTDPATAPLRMAALQIKAVSLRTQRRALDETLRSMASRELDARQELSELRAQLEKRPDPLPDDASQVLIDSNQIKDDAVRQDLSARIEKTEQEILSLPTRESIASAQQRLLGRELDLVMADMSELGRRMDAREQEEVRSKLEQAEAVVRDTAGKPDALITLAKDNLALRRSMFDIANELRKLWSTKDRLYGQLEEVATSRKNADQILAFGRIDEEYGRLLREVAKKLPGQASLDHRIAERRNAIIDARVGRFRSEQQLAQAGTGALAANRFLATHDVAESPEVIAATEALLRQRRDALTDLRAIQGRQVEALDELNQLEGELQQRSRQLRSMLDQRLLWLPSSTPIGKASAQQVAAGFGKLVATGNLATLWPAIGKSWSSRPVRPIVLATVVFVLLVMRKRLLGRLASLAQPVGTRSDRFGLTIGALLVTILLAIPVPLAFATIGLLFVQPFSPNSYASAVGAGLNNVGIVLFILGLFRNMCRRHGLFVAHFHWEARSVRRLGKALWVVSLALVPAVWLSGVARTSGDPVLNDGLGRLGVLIISLALAVFTHRVFRPSGGAMTGSLDRSGLLWRTRHLWYWA
;
A
#
# COMPACT_ATOMS: atom_id res chain seq x y z
N MET A 1 -32.06 -8.93 18.62
CA MET A 1 -33.05 -7.84 18.78
C MET A 1 -33.93 -7.84 17.54
N LEU A 2 -35.11 -8.42 17.66
CA LEU A 2 -36.15 -8.44 16.65
C LEU A 2 -36.86 -7.08 16.69
N LEU A 3 -36.77 -6.30 15.61
CA LEU A 3 -37.65 -5.16 15.38
C LEU A 3 -38.64 -5.58 14.29
N GLY A 4 -39.85 -5.92 14.72
CA GLY A 4 -40.99 -6.17 13.85
C GLY A 4 -41.43 -4.85 13.21
N PHE A 5 -41.47 -4.85 11.87
CA PHE A 5 -42.20 -3.84 11.11
C PHE A 5 -43.69 -4.21 11.12
N PRO A 6 -44.60 -3.23 11.28
CA PRO A 6 -46.02 -3.51 11.30
C PRO A 6 -46.48 -3.89 9.88
N SER A 7 -47.14 -5.04 9.77
CA SER A 7 -47.93 -5.41 8.60
C SER A 7 -49.14 -4.46 8.51
N ALA A 8 -48.96 -3.31 7.87
CA ALA A 8 -50.08 -2.47 7.47
C ALA A 8 -50.87 -3.23 6.39
N HIS A 9 -51.92 -3.94 6.82
CA HIS A 9 -52.97 -4.38 5.92
C HIS A 9 -53.60 -3.12 5.33
N ALA A 10 -53.30 -2.83 4.06
CA ALA A 10 -54.05 -1.86 3.30
C ALA A 10 -55.49 -2.38 3.19
N GLN A 11 -56.40 -1.73 3.94
CA GLN A 11 -57.81 -1.78 3.63
C GLN A 11 -58.00 -1.33 2.18
N PRO A 12 -58.90 -1.98 1.41
CA PRO A 12 -59.13 -1.61 0.03
C PRO A 12 -59.70 -0.19 0.02
N ALA A 13 -58.99 0.74 -0.62
CA ALA A 13 -59.56 2.03 -0.94
C ALA A 13 -60.78 1.76 -1.84
N ALA A 14 -61.94 2.08 -1.31
CA ALA A 14 -63.22 2.03 -2.00
C ALA A 14 -63.17 2.89 -3.26
N ASP A 15 -63.76 2.35 -4.33
CA ASP A 15 -64.27 3.03 -5.52
C ASP A 15 -63.33 4.04 -6.20
N VAL A 16 -62.28 3.52 -6.83
CA VAL A 16 -61.77 4.14 -8.06
C VAL A 16 -62.76 3.79 -9.17
N VAL A 17 -63.62 4.74 -9.50
CA VAL A 17 -64.40 4.71 -10.74
C VAL A 17 -63.45 4.32 -11.88
N THR A 18 -63.67 3.15 -12.46
CA THR A 18 -63.01 2.70 -13.69
C THR A 18 -63.39 3.66 -14.81
N ALA A 19 -62.63 4.74 -14.95
CA ALA A 19 -62.58 5.49 -16.19
C ALA A 19 -62.08 4.53 -17.28
N GLU A 20 -62.89 4.37 -18.32
CA GLU A 20 -62.57 3.59 -19.52
C GLU A 20 -61.12 3.88 -19.94
N ALA A 21 -60.25 2.87 -19.89
CA ALA A 21 -58.82 3.07 -20.17
C ALA A 21 -58.67 3.56 -21.61
N LEU A 22 -58.17 4.79 -21.79
CA LEU A 22 -57.84 5.34 -23.09
C LEU A 22 -56.88 4.40 -23.82
N ASP A 23 -57.36 3.80 -24.91
CA ASP A 23 -56.59 2.84 -25.71
C ASP A 23 -55.82 3.57 -26.81
N ALA A 24 -54.53 3.27 -26.94
CA ALA A 24 -53.63 3.91 -27.92
C ALA A 24 -54.12 3.68 -29.35
N ASP A 25 -54.72 2.52 -29.63
CA ASP A 25 -55.28 2.20 -30.95
C ASP A 25 -56.54 3.04 -31.27
N SER A 26 -57.34 3.36 -30.26
CA SER A 26 -58.50 4.25 -30.40
C SER A 26 -58.08 5.70 -30.68
N ILE A 27 -56.97 6.18 -30.11
CA ILE A 27 -56.42 7.52 -30.37
C ILE A 27 -55.79 7.60 -31.75
N ARG A 28 -55.09 6.54 -32.22
CA ARG A 28 -54.59 6.46 -33.61
C ARG A 28 -55.72 6.57 -34.64
N ALA A 29 -56.82 5.84 -34.43
CA ALA A 29 -58.00 5.93 -35.29
C ALA A 29 -58.65 7.33 -35.29
N ARG A 30 -58.67 8.01 -34.13
CA ARG A 30 -59.14 9.41 -34.03
C ARG A 30 -58.21 10.42 -34.73
N ILE A 31 -56.90 10.22 -34.67
CA ILE A 31 -55.92 11.05 -35.40
C ILE A 31 -56.12 10.92 -36.92
N ASP A 32 -56.35 9.70 -37.42
CA ASP A 32 -56.50 9.47 -38.86
C ASP A 32 -57.84 9.97 -39.42
N THR A 33 -58.90 9.94 -38.62
CA THR A 33 -60.20 10.54 -38.95
C THR A 33 -60.18 12.08 -38.89
N LEU A 34 -59.44 12.69 -37.95
CA LEU A 34 -59.29 14.15 -37.88
C LEU A 34 -58.45 14.73 -39.03
N LYS A 35 -57.49 13.98 -39.58
CA LYS A 35 -56.72 14.41 -40.76
C LYS A 35 -57.63 14.63 -41.98
N THR A 36 -58.68 13.83 -42.14
CA THR A 36 -59.56 13.82 -43.31
C THR A 36 -60.76 14.77 -43.22
N GLN A 37 -61.09 15.32 -42.04
CA GLN A 37 -62.21 16.27 -41.86
C GLN A 37 -61.84 17.72 -42.22
N THR A 38 -62.72 18.43 -42.92
CA THR A 38 -62.52 19.83 -43.39
C THR A 38 -63.31 20.88 -42.63
N ASP A 39 -64.19 20.48 -41.70
CA ASP A 39 -65.22 21.35 -41.11
C ASP A 39 -64.77 22.08 -39.82
N ILE A 40 -63.47 22.08 -39.51
CA ILE A 40 -62.89 22.64 -38.27
C ILE A 40 -61.96 23.82 -38.61
N VAL A 41 -61.97 24.88 -37.79
CA VAL A 41 -61.06 26.03 -37.88
C VAL A 41 -59.61 25.56 -37.91
N ALA A 42 -58.80 26.05 -38.86
CA ALA A 42 -57.45 25.54 -39.11
C ALA A 42 -56.51 25.59 -37.89
N GLY A 43 -56.65 26.60 -37.03
CA GLY A 43 -55.88 26.73 -35.77
C GLY A 43 -56.23 25.65 -34.74
N ASP A 44 -57.53 25.47 -34.46
CA ASP A 44 -58.04 24.47 -33.50
C ASP A 44 -57.76 23.04 -33.97
N LYS A 45 -57.84 22.79 -35.28
CA LYS A 45 -57.51 21.49 -35.88
C LYS A 45 -56.04 21.12 -35.64
N GLN A 46 -55.13 22.07 -35.78
CA GLN A 46 -53.70 21.83 -35.56
C GLN A 46 -53.39 21.56 -34.08
N LEU A 47 -53.95 22.34 -33.17
CA LEU A 47 -53.79 22.14 -31.71
C LEU A 47 -54.41 20.82 -31.24
N THR A 48 -55.56 20.43 -31.80
CA THR A 48 -56.21 19.15 -31.52
C THR A 48 -55.34 17.97 -31.97
N LEU A 49 -54.74 18.05 -33.17
CA LEU A 49 -53.82 17.02 -33.66
C LEU A 49 -52.58 16.91 -32.77
N ASP A 50 -52.00 18.03 -32.33
CA ASP A 50 -50.84 18.05 -31.43
C ASP A 50 -51.17 17.45 -30.05
N ASN A 51 -52.35 17.79 -29.49
CA ASN A 51 -52.84 17.20 -28.25
C ASN A 51 -53.00 15.68 -28.36
N LEU A 52 -53.59 15.18 -29.45
CA LEU A 52 -53.79 13.74 -29.66
C LEU A 52 -52.48 13.01 -29.96
N GLN A 53 -51.55 13.62 -30.70
CA GLN A 53 -50.20 13.05 -30.91
C GLN A 53 -49.40 12.97 -29.61
N THR A 54 -49.48 14.00 -28.78
CA THR A 54 -48.89 14.00 -27.43
C THR A 54 -49.52 12.92 -26.55
N ALA A 55 -50.86 12.80 -26.57
CA ALA A 55 -51.57 11.74 -25.84
C ALA A 55 -51.11 10.34 -26.27
N LEU A 56 -50.99 10.08 -27.57
CA LEU A 56 -50.51 8.80 -28.09
C LEU A 56 -49.10 8.46 -27.60
N ALA A 57 -48.16 9.41 -27.72
CA ALA A 57 -46.79 9.20 -27.25
C ALA A 57 -46.71 8.93 -25.74
N ARG A 58 -47.58 9.58 -24.95
CA ARG A 58 -47.68 9.36 -23.50
C ARG A 58 -48.24 8.00 -23.15
N LEU A 59 -49.25 7.52 -23.88
CA LEU A 59 -49.79 6.17 -23.67
C LEU A 59 -48.78 5.07 -24.04
N GLU A 60 -48.00 5.26 -25.11
CA GLU A 60 -46.92 4.33 -25.48
C GLU A 60 -45.81 4.29 -24.42
N SER A 61 -45.41 5.46 -23.90
CA SER A 61 -44.48 5.59 -22.76
C SER A 61 -45.02 4.90 -21.51
N ALA A 62 -46.31 5.10 -21.19
CA ALA A 62 -46.98 4.45 -20.07
C ALA A 62 -46.96 2.91 -20.21
N GLN A 63 -47.20 2.39 -21.41
CA GLN A 63 -47.17 0.95 -21.68
C GLN A 63 -45.75 0.38 -21.52
N ALA A 64 -44.72 1.08 -22.00
CA ALA A 64 -43.33 0.69 -21.81
C ALA A 64 -42.93 0.71 -20.32
N ALA A 65 -43.37 1.72 -19.56
CA ALA A 65 -43.14 1.82 -18.12
C ALA A 65 -43.82 0.67 -17.35
N ARG A 66 -45.07 0.32 -17.68
CA ARG A 66 -45.77 -0.83 -17.09
C ARG A 66 -45.06 -2.15 -17.36
N LYS A 67 -44.59 -2.40 -18.59
CA LYS A 67 -43.80 -3.60 -18.91
C LYS A 67 -42.56 -3.73 -18.03
N LEU A 68 -41.81 -2.63 -17.85
CA LEU A 68 -40.63 -2.63 -16.98
C LEU A 68 -41.00 -2.81 -15.48
N ALA A 69 -42.12 -2.25 -15.05
CA ALA A 69 -42.63 -2.46 -13.69
C ALA A 69 -42.96 -3.94 -13.44
N ASP A 70 -43.63 -4.59 -14.40
CA ASP A 70 -43.95 -6.02 -14.37
C ASP A 70 -42.67 -6.87 -14.35
N GLU A 71 -41.65 -6.53 -15.13
CA GLU A 71 -40.35 -7.20 -15.12
C GLU A 71 -39.67 -7.13 -13.73
N TYR A 72 -39.70 -5.97 -13.07
CA TYR A 72 -39.17 -5.82 -11.71
C TYR A 72 -39.99 -6.61 -10.68
N ALA A 73 -41.31 -6.62 -10.81
CA ALA A 73 -42.20 -7.39 -9.94
C ALA A 73 -42.00 -8.91 -10.09
N GLU A 74 -41.83 -9.41 -11.32
CA GLU A 74 -41.51 -10.81 -11.58
C GLU A 74 -40.12 -11.21 -11.06
N ALA A 75 -39.11 -10.34 -11.23
CA ALA A 75 -37.79 -10.57 -10.65
C ALA A 75 -37.84 -10.69 -9.11
N LEU A 76 -38.69 -9.88 -8.45
CA LEU A 76 -38.94 -9.97 -7.00
C LEU A 76 -39.58 -11.30 -6.59
N LYS A 77 -40.53 -11.82 -7.39
CA LYS A 77 -41.18 -13.12 -7.12
C LYS A 77 -40.19 -14.29 -7.22
N GLN A 78 -39.28 -14.26 -8.20
CA GLN A 78 -38.30 -15.33 -8.43
C GLN A 78 -37.09 -15.25 -7.49
N ALA A 79 -36.85 -14.10 -6.88
CA ALA A 79 -35.65 -13.87 -6.09
C ALA A 79 -35.45 -14.78 -4.87
N PRO A 80 -36.46 -15.12 -4.05
CA PRO A 80 -36.26 -16.02 -2.91
C PRO A 80 -35.71 -17.38 -3.33
N ALA A 81 -36.21 -17.94 -4.44
CA ALA A 81 -35.72 -19.21 -4.98
C ALA A 81 -34.26 -19.09 -5.43
N ARG A 82 -33.91 -18.00 -6.12
CA ARG A 82 -32.53 -17.76 -6.59
C ARG A 82 -31.56 -17.52 -5.43
N ILE A 83 -31.97 -16.79 -4.40
CA ILE A 83 -31.18 -16.57 -3.19
C ILE A 83 -30.95 -17.89 -2.46
N ALA A 84 -31.98 -18.72 -2.32
CA ALA A 84 -31.86 -20.03 -1.69
C ALA A 84 -30.91 -20.96 -2.46
N GLU A 85 -30.97 -20.96 -3.79
CA GLU A 85 -30.05 -21.72 -4.66
C GLU A 85 -28.59 -21.27 -4.46
N LEU A 86 -28.32 -19.97 -4.52
CA LEU A 86 -26.98 -19.41 -4.30
C LEU A 86 -26.47 -19.66 -2.87
N GLN A 87 -27.35 -19.60 -1.87
CA GLN A 87 -27.01 -19.93 -0.49
C GLN A 87 -26.70 -21.41 -0.32
N ALA A 88 -27.44 -22.30 -1.01
CA ALA A 88 -27.16 -23.73 -1.01
C ALA A 88 -25.79 -24.03 -1.64
N GLU A 89 -25.44 -23.38 -2.75
CA GLU A 89 -24.11 -23.48 -3.35
C GLU A 89 -23.00 -22.96 -2.42
N LEU A 90 -23.24 -21.84 -1.73
CA LEU A 90 -22.31 -21.30 -0.73
C LEU A 90 -22.18 -22.19 0.51
N ALA A 91 -23.25 -22.89 0.91
CA ALA A 91 -23.28 -23.76 2.07
C ALA A 91 -22.74 -25.18 1.79
N ARG A 92 -22.68 -25.62 0.53
CA ARG A 92 -22.02 -26.88 0.16
C ARG A 92 -20.61 -26.87 0.74
N PRO A 93 -20.21 -27.86 1.56
CA PRO A 93 -18.84 -27.95 2.05
C PRO A 93 -17.87 -27.88 0.88
N GLN A 94 -16.76 -27.17 1.03
CA GLN A 94 -15.68 -27.31 0.06
C GLN A 94 -15.23 -28.76 0.11
N GLU A 95 -15.22 -29.43 -1.05
CA GLU A 95 -14.39 -30.62 -1.21
C GLU A 95 -12.92 -30.18 -1.15
N THR A 96 -12.46 -29.86 0.05
CA THR A 96 -11.05 -29.70 0.43
C THR A 96 -10.39 -31.05 0.70
N GLY A 97 -11.10 -32.15 0.43
CA GLY A 97 -10.49 -33.48 0.36
C GLY A 97 -9.46 -33.49 -0.76
N PRO A 98 -8.37 -34.26 -0.62
CA PRO A 98 -7.36 -34.28 -1.66
C PRO A 98 -8.08 -34.75 -2.92
N ARG A 99 -8.12 -33.92 -3.97
CA ARG A 99 -8.15 -34.42 -5.34
C ARG A 99 -6.85 -35.18 -5.56
N SER A 100 -6.77 -36.33 -4.89
CA SER A 100 -5.71 -37.32 -4.87
C SER A 100 -5.86 -38.28 -6.04
N GLN A 101 -6.72 -37.97 -7.00
CA GLN A 101 -6.72 -38.65 -8.27
C GLN A 101 -5.67 -37.95 -9.12
N ALA A 102 -4.48 -38.54 -9.12
CA ALA A 102 -3.44 -38.35 -10.12
C ALA A 102 -3.43 -36.93 -10.70
N VAL A 103 -2.97 -35.94 -9.92
CA VAL A 103 -2.44 -34.74 -10.57
C VAL A 103 -1.23 -35.24 -11.33
N ASP A 104 -1.46 -35.54 -12.61
CA ASP A 104 -0.44 -35.96 -13.53
C ASP A 104 0.66 -34.89 -13.50
N THR A 105 1.82 -35.31 -13.01
CA THR A 105 3.02 -34.46 -12.96
C THR A 105 3.89 -34.73 -14.18
N ASP A 106 3.33 -35.36 -15.22
CA ASP A 106 3.98 -35.47 -16.51
C ASP A 106 4.46 -34.07 -16.94
N PRO A 107 5.77 -33.89 -17.21
CA PRO A 107 6.33 -32.62 -17.66
C PRO A 107 5.65 -32.05 -18.91
N ALA A 108 4.97 -32.87 -19.71
CA ALA A 108 4.18 -32.38 -20.85
C ALA A 108 2.82 -31.79 -20.46
N THR A 109 2.12 -32.38 -19.48
CA THR A 109 0.72 -32.03 -19.15
C THR A 109 0.61 -31.02 -18.00
N ALA A 110 1.54 -31.03 -17.05
CA ALA A 110 1.50 -30.17 -15.87
C ALA A 110 1.57 -28.65 -16.20
N PRO A 111 2.44 -28.18 -17.12
CA PRO A 111 2.46 -26.77 -17.52
C PRO A 111 1.16 -26.33 -18.23
N LEU A 112 0.58 -27.19 -19.07
CA LEU A 112 -0.70 -26.92 -19.75
C LEU A 112 -1.84 -26.77 -18.75
N ARG A 113 -1.88 -27.62 -17.72
CA ARG A 113 -2.86 -27.53 -16.64
C ARG A 113 -2.68 -26.25 -15.82
N MET A 114 -1.44 -25.85 -15.52
CA MET A 114 -1.16 -24.58 -14.86
C MET A 114 -1.65 -23.39 -15.68
N ALA A 115 -1.39 -23.37 -16.99
CA ALA A 115 -1.89 -22.33 -17.90
C ALA A 115 -3.42 -22.27 -17.93
N ALA A 116 -4.10 -23.43 -17.98
CA ALA A 116 -5.56 -23.50 -17.93
C ALA A 116 -6.13 -22.93 -16.61
N LEU A 117 -5.50 -23.23 -15.47
CA LEU A 117 -5.88 -22.66 -14.18
C LEU A 117 -5.66 -21.14 -14.13
N GLN A 118 -4.55 -20.64 -14.69
CA GLN A 118 -4.29 -19.19 -14.80
C GLN A 118 -5.35 -18.48 -15.64
N ILE A 119 -5.72 -19.04 -16.80
CA ILE A 119 -6.79 -18.50 -17.65
C ILE A 119 -8.11 -18.46 -16.89
N LYS A 120 -8.45 -19.55 -16.17
CA LYS A 120 -9.66 -19.60 -15.34
C LYS A 120 -9.63 -18.55 -14.22
N ALA A 121 -8.49 -18.35 -13.56
CA ALA A 121 -8.34 -17.32 -12.53
C ALA A 121 -8.54 -15.91 -13.11
N VAL A 122 -8.04 -15.64 -14.32
CA VAL A 122 -8.24 -14.37 -15.01
C VAL A 122 -9.72 -14.17 -15.38
N SER A 123 -10.39 -15.18 -15.91
CA SER A 123 -11.82 -15.06 -16.26
C SER A 123 -12.69 -14.82 -15.02
N LEU A 124 -12.45 -15.52 -13.91
CA LEU A 124 -13.15 -15.33 -12.65
C LEU A 124 -12.92 -13.93 -12.08
N ARG A 125 -11.69 -13.40 -12.15
CA ARG A 125 -11.39 -12.02 -11.74
C ARG A 125 -12.14 -10.99 -12.59
N THR A 126 -12.24 -11.21 -13.89
CA THR A 126 -12.97 -10.31 -14.79
C THR A 126 -14.47 -10.33 -14.48
N GLN A 127 -15.06 -11.51 -14.28
CA GLN A 127 -16.47 -11.64 -13.88
C GLN A 127 -16.74 -10.96 -12.54
N ARG A 128 -15.87 -11.16 -11.55
CA ARG A 128 -15.99 -10.50 -10.24
C ARG A 128 -15.88 -8.98 -10.34
N ARG A 129 -14.99 -8.45 -11.19
CA ARG A 129 -14.89 -6.99 -11.44
C ARG A 129 -16.16 -6.44 -12.09
N ALA A 130 -16.73 -7.14 -13.07
CA ALA A 130 -17.99 -6.73 -13.68
C ALA A 130 -19.13 -6.70 -12.66
N LEU A 131 -19.14 -7.63 -11.71
CA LEU A 131 -20.08 -7.67 -10.61
C LEU A 131 -19.87 -6.55 -9.58
N ASP A 132 -18.62 -6.21 -9.28
CA ASP A 132 -18.28 -5.07 -8.42
C ASP A 132 -18.78 -3.75 -9.02
N GLU A 133 -18.69 -3.61 -10.35
CA GLU A 133 -19.17 -2.42 -11.05
C GLU A 133 -20.70 -2.33 -11.08
N THR A 134 -21.40 -3.46 -11.26
CA THR A 134 -22.87 -3.47 -11.16
C THR A 134 -23.37 -3.19 -9.75
N LEU A 135 -22.69 -3.68 -8.71
CA LEU A 135 -23.03 -3.34 -7.33
C LEU A 135 -22.85 -1.83 -7.05
N ARG A 136 -21.80 -1.22 -7.60
CA ARG A 136 -21.59 0.24 -7.49
C ARG A 136 -22.67 1.04 -8.22
N SER A 137 -23.05 0.63 -9.42
CA SER A 137 -24.08 1.32 -10.19
C SER A 137 -25.48 1.17 -9.56
N MET A 138 -25.76 0.04 -8.90
CA MET A 138 -26.98 -0.13 -8.10
C MET A 138 -27.02 0.84 -6.91
N ALA A 139 -25.90 1.01 -6.20
CA ALA A 139 -25.81 1.92 -5.06
C ALA A 139 -26.01 3.39 -5.45
N SER A 140 -25.51 3.83 -6.61
CA SER A 140 -25.82 5.17 -7.13
C SER A 140 -27.26 5.28 -7.61
N ARG A 141 -27.77 4.26 -8.31
CA ARG A 141 -29.13 4.26 -8.87
C ARG A 141 -30.22 4.36 -7.81
N GLU A 142 -30.00 3.80 -6.61
CA GLU A 142 -30.97 3.95 -5.51
C GLU A 142 -31.22 5.41 -5.15
N LEU A 143 -30.17 6.24 -5.10
CA LEU A 143 -30.28 7.66 -4.79
C LEU A 143 -31.02 8.40 -5.92
N ASP A 144 -30.63 8.14 -7.17
CA ASP A 144 -31.19 8.78 -8.36
C ASP A 144 -32.66 8.41 -8.55
N ALA A 145 -33.03 7.15 -8.36
CA ALA A 145 -34.41 6.68 -8.48
C ALA A 145 -35.34 7.33 -7.44
N ARG A 146 -34.85 7.57 -6.22
CA ARG A 146 -35.62 8.29 -5.18
C ARG A 146 -35.85 9.76 -5.55
N GLN A 147 -34.86 10.41 -6.16
CA GLN A 147 -35.00 11.78 -6.67
C GLN A 147 -35.99 11.82 -7.85
N GLU A 148 -35.85 10.91 -8.81
CA GLU A 148 -36.76 10.76 -9.96
C GLU A 148 -38.21 10.54 -9.48
N LEU A 149 -38.43 9.69 -8.48
CA LEU A 149 -39.76 9.47 -7.90
C LEU A 149 -40.36 10.75 -7.30
N SER A 150 -39.55 11.55 -6.60
CA SER A 150 -39.97 12.84 -6.04
C SER A 150 -40.37 13.82 -7.14
N GLU A 151 -39.60 13.90 -8.23
CA GLU A 151 -39.88 14.79 -9.36
C GLU A 151 -41.14 14.37 -10.12
N LEU A 152 -41.34 13.06 -10.35
CA LEU A 152 -42.53 12.53 -11.01
C LEU A 152 -43.80 12.81 -10.20
N ARG A 153 -43.75 12.67 -8.87
CA ARG A 153 -44.87 13.02 -7.99
C ARG A 153 -45.19 14.51 -8.02
N ALA A 154 -44.16 15.37 -8.01
CA ALA A 154 -44.36 16.82 -8.14
C ALA A 154 -44.97 17.21 -9.50
N GLN A 155 -44.60 16.52 -10.59
CA GLN A 155 -45.20 16.71 -11.91
C GLN A 155 -46.67 16.28 -11.95
N LEU A 156 -47.03 15.20 -11.25
CA LEU A 156 -48.41 14.71 -11.15
C LEU A 156 -49.33 15.67 -10.37
N GLU A 157 -48.79 16.38 -9.38
CA GLU A 157 -49.53 17.39 -8.59
C GLU A 157 -49.72 18.73 -9.34
N LYS A 158 -48.96 18.98 -10.42
CA LYS A 158 -49.06 20.22 -11.18
C LYS A 158 -50.40 20.30 -11.92
N ARG A 159 -51.14 21.38 -11.67
CA ARG A 159 -52.45 21.62 -12.29
C ARG A 159 -52.29 21.90 -13.80
N PRO A 160 -53.17 21.37 -14.68
CA PRO A 160 -53.14 21.68 -16.10
C PRO A 160 -53.31 23.18 -16.36
N ASP A 161 -52.71 23.67 -17.45
CA ASP A 161 -52.83 25.07 -17.85
C ASP A 161 -54.27 25.38 -18.33
N PRO A 162 -54.84 26.54 -17.95
CA PRO A 162 -56.20 26.90 -18.35
C PRO A 162 -56.29 27.14 -19.86
N LEU A 163 -57.36 26.63 -20.47
CA LEU A 163 -57.69 26.87 -21.88
C LEU A 163 -58.29 28.29 -22.06
N PRO A 164 -58.18 28.88 -23.27
CA PRO A 164 -58.90 30.11 -23.63
C PRO A 164 -60.42 29.96 -23.50
N ASP A 165 -61.12 31.03 -23.09
CA ASP A 165 -62.58 31.03 -22.88
C ASP A 165 -63.40 30.82 -24.17
N ASP A 166 -62.78 30.97 -25.35
CA ASP A 166 -63.36 30.84 -26.69
C ASP A 166 -63.02 29.50 -27.40
N ALA A 167 -62.46 28.53 -26.69
CA ALA A 167 -62.05 27.24 -27.25
C ALA A 167 -63.23 26.39 -27.78
N SER A 168 -63.05 25.75 -28.93
CA SER A 168 -64.01 24.78 -29.46
C SER A 168 -64.14 23.52 -28.58
N GLN A 169 -65.31 22.89 -28.58
CA GLN A 169 -65.56 21.65 -27.83
C GLN A 169 -64.56 20.53 -28.19
N VAL A 170 -64.20 20.42 -29.48
CA VAL A 170 -63.22 19.44 -29.97
C VAL A 170 -61.83 19.68 -29.37
N LEU A 171 -61.43 20.94 -29.21
CA LEU A 171 -60.16 21.30 -28.58
C LEU A 171 -60.19 21.01 -27.08
N ILE A 172 -61.29 21.31 -26.38
CA ILE A 172 -61.50 20.99 -24.96
C ILE A 172 -61.38 19.47 -24.72
N ASP A 173 -62.10 18.67 -25.49
CA ASP A 173 -62.08 17.21 -25.38
C ASP A 173 -60.67 16.64 -25.67
N SER A 174 -59.97 17.18 -26.68
CA SER A 174 -58.59 16.76 -27.00
C SER A 174 -57.60 17.11 -25.88
N ASN A 175 -57.80 18.24 -25.19
CA ASN A 175 -56.94 18.66 -24.10
C ASN A 175 -57.18 17.78 -22.86
N GLN A 176 -58.43 17.41 -22.57
CA GLN A 176 -58.76 16.44 -21.52
C GLN A 176 -58.10 15.07 -21.79
N ILE A 177 -58.20 14.57 -23.03
CA ILE A 177 -57.54 13.33 -23.46
C ILE A 177 -56.03 13.38 -23.26
N LYS A 178 -55.40 14.50 -23.62
CA LYS A 178 -53.96 14.72 -23.39
C LYS A 178 -53.63 14.70 -21.89
N ASP A 179 -54.37 15.42 -21.07
CA ASP A 179 -54.12 15.52 -19.62
C ASP A 179 -54.33 14.17 -18.91
N ASP A 180 -55.32 13.39 -19.33
CA ASP A 180 -55.54 12.00 -18.87
C ASP A 180 -54.36 11.09 -19.28
N ALA A 181 -53.91 11.17 -20.53
CA ALA A 181 -52.76 10.40 -21.02
C ALA A 181 -51.46 10.76 -20.29
N VAL A 182 -51.24 12.06 -19.99
CA VAL A 182 -50.09 12.53 -19.19
C VAL A 182 -50.17 11.99 -17.76
N ARG A 183 -51.34 12.03 -17.11
CA ARG A 183 -51.53 11.45 -15.78
C ARG A 183 -51.28 9.94 -15.77
N GLN A 184 -51.75 9.24 -16.79
CA GLN A 184 -51.52 7.79 -16.95
C GLN A 184 -50.04 7.46 -17.14
N ASP A 185 -49.29 8.21 -17.95
CA ASP A 185 -47.83 8.09 -18.14
C ASP A 185 -47.07 8.32 -16.83
N LEU A 186 -47.37 9.43 -16.14
CA LEU A 186 -46.75 9.74 -14.85
C LEU A 186 -47.02 8.66 -13.81
N SER A 187 -48.26 8.15 -13.74
CA SER A 187 -48.65 7.09 -12.80
C SER A 187 -47.91 5.78 -13.10
N ALA A 188 -47.83 5.39 -14.38
CA ALA A 188 -47.08 4.20 -14.82
C ALA A 188 -45.58 4.33 -14.55
N ARG A 189 -44.99 5.52 -14.74
CA ARG A 189 -43.58 5.79 -14.44
C ARG A 189 -43.29 5.81 -12.94
N ILE A 190 -44.21 6.33 -12.12
CA ILE A 190 -44.14 6.24 -10.66
C ILE A 190 -44.14 4.78 -10.22
N GLU A 191 -45.10 3.98 -10.71
CA GLU A 191 -45.19 2.55 -10.40
C GLU A 191 -43.91 1.80 -10.80
N LYS A 192 -43.40 2.04 -12.01
CA LYS A 192 -42.11 1.50 -12.48
C LYS A 192 -40.97 1.84 -11.51
N THR A 193 -40.81 3.11 -11.14
CA THR A 193 -39.71 3.56 -10.28
C THR A 193 -39.87 3.03 -8.85
N GLU A 194 -41.09 2.89 -8.34
CA GLU A 194 -41.37 2.24 -7.05
C GLU A 194 -40.99 0.75 -7.08
N GLN A 195 -41.39 0.01 -8.12
CA GLN A 195 -40.98 -1.38 -8.30
C GLN A 195 -39.46 -1.52 -8.48
N GLU A 196 -38.82 -0.58 -9.18
CA GLU A 196 -37.35 -0.54 -9.29
C GLU A 196 -36.72 -0.44 -7.90
N ILE A 197 -37.12 0.54 -7.08
CA ILE A 197 -36.61 0.76 -5.72
C ILE A 197 -36.85 -0.48 -4.83
N LEU A 198 -38.04 -1.08 -4.90
CA LEU A 198 -38.35 -2.30 -4.14
C LEU A 198 -37.50 -3.50 -4.57
N SER A 199 -37.17 -3.61 -5.87
CA SER A 199 -36.35 -4.69 -6.41
C SER A 199 -34.85 -4.55 -6.11
N LEU A 200 -34.37 -3.32 -5.87
CA LEU A 200 -32.93 -3.03 -5.73
C LEU A 200 -32.23 -3.82 -4.60
N PRO A 201 -32.72 -3.83 -3.33
CA PRO A 201 -32.05 -4.58 -2.26
C PRO A 201 -31.94 -6.08 -2.55
N THR A 202 -32.98 -6.62 -3.20
CA THR A 202 -33.03 -8.02 -3.60
C THR A 202 -32.02 -8.33 -4.70
N ARG A 203 -31.92 -7.48 -5.72
CA ARG A 203 -30.90 -7.60 -6.79
C ARG A 203 -29.48 -7.45 -6.25
N GLU A 204 -29.27 -6.53 -5.31
CA GLU A 204 -27.99 -6.36 -4.60
C GLU A 204 -27.62 -7.63 -3.82
N SER A 205 -28.58 -8.26 -3.14
CA SER A 205 -28.34 -9.50 -2.40
C SER A 205 -27.92 -10.67 -3.30
N ILE A 206 -28.54 -10.80 -4.48
CA ILE A 206 -28.20 -11.81 -5.50
C ILE A 206 -26.81 -11.55 -6.06
N ALA A 207 -26.51 -10.31 -6.47
CA ALA A 207 -25.19 -9.94 -6.98
C ALA A 207 -24.11 -10.16 -5.90
N SER A 208 -24.38 -9.79 -4.65
CA SER A 208 -23.45 -10.03 -3.52
C SER A 208 -23.24 -11.52 -3.21
N ALA A 209 -24.27 -12.36 -3.38
CA ALA A 209 -24.13 -13.81 -3.25
C ALA A 209 -23.31 -14.42 -4.38
N GLN A 210 -23.55 -14.01 -5.62
CA GLN A 210 -22.74 -14.39 -6.79
C GLN A 210 -21.27 -13.95 -6.65
N GLN A 211 -21.03 -12.74 -6.14
CA GLN A 211 -19.68 -12.23 -5.86
C GLN A 211 -18.93 -13.14 -4.90
N ARG A 212 -19.61 -13.58 -3.83
CA ARG A 212 -19.04 -14.50 -2.83
C ARG A 212 -18.75 -15.87 -3.43
N LEU A 213 -19.61 -16.37 -4.31
CA LEU A 213 -19.40 -17.64 -5.00
C LEU A 213 -18.18 -17.58 -5.94
N LEU A 214 -18.07 -16.52 -6.76
CA LEU A 214 -16.89 -16.29 -7.60
C LEU A 214 -15.61 -16.14 -6.77
N GLY A 215 -15.69 -15.48 -5.61
CA GLY A 215 -14.58 -15.39 -4.66
C GLY A 215 -14.13 -16.78 -4.19
N ARG A 216 -15.07 -17.62 -3.78
CA ARG A 216 -14.80 -18.99 -3.36
C ARG A 216 -14.21 -19.85 -4.49
N GLU A 217 -14.69 -19.72 -5.71
CA GLU A 217 -14.11 -20.42 -6.86
C GLU A 217 -12.69 -19.96 -7.17
N LEU A 218 -12.43 -18.66 -7.04
CA LEU A 218 -11.10 -18.10 -7.22
C LEU A 218 -10.11 -18.66 -6.18
N ASP A 219 -10.54 -18.75 -4.91
CA ASP A 219 -9.72 -19.30 -3.82
C ASP A 219 -9.36 -20.78 -4.09
N LEU A 220 -10.31 -21.56 -4.62
CA LEU A 220 -10.07 -22.96 -5.01
C LEU A 220 -9.05 -23.05 -6.16
N VAL A 221 -9.21 -22.23 -7.21
CA VAL A 221 -8.27 -22.21 -8.34
C VAL A 221 -6.88 -21.79 -7.87
N MET A 222 -6.78 -20.82 -6.95
CA MET A 222 -5.49 -20.39 -6.39
C MET A 222 -4.84 -21.48 -5.54
N ALA A 223 -5.62 -22.22 -4.74
CA ALA A 223 -5.13 -23.37 -3.99
C ALA A 223 -4.64 -24.50 -4.91
N ASP A 224 -5.39 -24.82 -5.96
CA ASP A 224 -5.02 -25.82 -6.98
C ASP A 224 -3.72 -25.42 -7.69
N MET A 225 -3.56 -24.14 -8.04
CA MET A 225 -2.32 -23.60 -8.63
C MET A 225 -1.12 -23.74 -7.68
N SER A 226 -1.29 -23.40 -6.39
CA SER A 226 -0.21 -23.53 -5.40
C SER A 226 0.22 -24.98 -5.20
N GLU A 227 -0.73 -25.91 -5.09
CA GLU A 227 -0.46 -27.34 -4.95
C GLU A 227 0.27 -27.90 -6.19
N LEU A 228 -0.24 -27.59 -7.39
CA LEU A 228 0.37 -28.02 -8.64
C LEU A 228 1.80 -27.47 -8.78
N GLY A 229 1.98 -26.18 -8.50
CA GLY A 229 3.30 -25.53 -8.53
C GLY A 229 4.29 -26.20 -7.59
N ARG A 230 3.90 -26.49 -6.35
CA ARG A 230 4.78 -27.15 -5.36
C ARG A 230 5.20 -28.56 -5.80
N ARG A 231 4.31 -29.31 -6.45
CA ARG A 231 4.63 -30.65 -6.99
C ARG A 231 5.56 -30.57 -8.19
N MET A 232 5.32 -29.63 -9.10
CA MET A 232 6.22 -29.38 -10.23
C MET A 232 7.63 -29.01 -9.75
N ASP A 233 7.74 -28.11 -8.76
CA ASP A 233 9.01 -27.69 -8.16
C ASP A 233 9.77 -28.83 -7.46
N ALA A 234 9.04 -29.75 -6.81
CA ALA A 234 9.64 -30.91 -6.15
C ALA A 234 10.21 -31.89 -7.19
N ARG A 235 9.46 -32.16 -8.25
CA ARG A 235 9.89 -33.06 -9.34
C ARG A 235 11.07 -32.49 -10.12
N GLU A 236 11.02 -31.21 -10.46
CA GLU A 236 12.13 -30.54 -11.15
C GLU A 236 13.43 -30.59 -10.33
N GLN A 237 13.35 -30.43 -9.01
CA GLN A 237 14.53 -30.52 -8.17
C GLN A 237 15.15 -31.92 -8.20
N GLU A 238 14.32 -32.96 -8.14
CA GLU A 238 14.79 -34.34 -8.21
C GLU A 238 15.47 -34.63 -9.55
N GLU A 239 14.90 -34.12 -10.65
CA GLU A 239 15.49 -34.27 -11.99
C GLU A 239 16.85 -33.56 -12.11
N VAL A 240 16.94 -32.30 -11.68
CA VAL A 240 18.20 -31.54 -11.73
C VAL A 240 19.26 -32.16 -10.82
N ARG A 241 18.86 -32.66 -9.64
CA ARG A 241 19.74 -33.38 -8.72
C ARG A 241 20.25 -34.69 -9.32
N SER A 242 19.37 -35.51 -9.90
CA SER A 242 19.76 -36.75 -10.56
C SER A 242 20.76 -36.50 -11.70
N LYS A 243 20.51 -35.47 -12.53
CA LYS A 243 21.43 -35.06 -13.61
C LYS A 243 22.79 -34.56 -13.09
N LEU A 244 22.84 -33.94 -11.91
CA LEU A 244 24.08 -33.54 -11.24
C LEU A 244 24.86 -34.77 -10.76
N GLU A 245 24.20 -35.69 -10.06
CA GLU A 245 24.80 -36.93 -9.54
C GLU A 245 25.34 -37.82 -10.68
N GLN A 246 24.62 -37.89 -11.81
CA GLN A 246 25.09 -38.56 -13.03
C GLN A 246 26.36 -37.91 -13.60
N ALA A 247 26.44 -36.57 -13.61
CA ALA A 247 27.64 -35.87 -14.06
C ALA A 247 28.84 -36.09 -13.12
N GLU A 248 28.61 -36.18 -11.81
CA GLU A 248 29.65 -36.53 -10.83
C GLU A 248 30.14 -37.97 -11.00
N ALA A 249 29.26 -38.90 -11.34
CA ALA A 249 29.65 -40.26 -11.71
C ALA A 249 30.52 -40.27 -12.97
N VAL A 250 30.13 -39.54 -14.04
CA VAL A 250 30.92 -39.44 -15.27
C VAL A 250 32.33 -38.87 -15.03
N VAL A 251 32.49 -37.88 -14.14
CA VAL A 251 33.81 -37.35 -13.78
C VAL A 251 34.66 -38.41 -13.06
N ARG A 252 34.06 -39.23 -12.19
CA ARG A 252 34.74 -40.35 -11.52
C ARG A 252 35.14 -41.45 -12.51
N ASP A 253 34.26 -41.81 -13.44
CA ASP A 253 34.52 -42.83 -14.46
C ASP A 253 35.53 -42.37 -15.54
N THR A 254 35.75 -41.06 -15.63
CA THR A 254 36.77 -40.45 -16.50
C THR A 254 38.13 -40.36 -15.81
N ALA A 255 38.24 -40.72 -14.53
CA ALA A 255 39.52 -40.77 -13.82
C ALA A 255 40.46 -41.81 -14.46
N GLY A 256 41.62 -41.35 -14.94
CA GLY A 256 42.59 -42.19 -15.65
C GLY A 256 42.53 -42.10 -17.19
N LYS A 257 41.59 -41.32 -17.75
CA LYS A 257 41.58 -40.94 -19.18
C LYS A 257 42.48 -39.71 -19.44
N PRO A 258 42.77 -39.33 -20.70
CA PRO A 258 43.58 -38.15 -21.00
C PRO A 258 43.06 -36.87 -20.33
N ASP A 259 43.96 -35.97 -19.92
CA ASP A 259 43.63 -34.74 -19.19
C ASP A 259 42.58 -33.85 -19.89
N ALA A 260 42.57 -33.84 -21.22
CA ALA A 260 41.58 -33.13 -22.02
C ALA A 260 40.14 -33.66 -21.78
N LEU A 261 39.96 -34.98 -21.66
CA LEU A 261 38.66 -35.59 -21.37
C LEU A 261 38.24 -35.33 -19.92
N ILE A 262 39.18 -35.37 -18.97
CA ILE A 262 38.93 -35.02 -17.57
C ILE A 262 38.44 -33.57 -17.47
N THR A 263 39.07 -32.66 -18.20
CA THR A 263 38.68 -31.24 -18.25
C THR A 263 37.29 -31.07 -18.86
N LEU A 264 37.00 -31.75 -19.97
CA LEU A 264 35.67 -31.73 -20.59
C LEU A 264 34.57 -32.28 -19.67
N ALA A 265 34.84 -33.37 -18.93
CA ALA A 265 33.91 -33.91 -17.96
C ALA A 265 33.68 -32.94 -16.78
N LYS A 266 34.72 -32.25 -16.30
CA LYS A 266 34.60 -31.21 -15.27
C LYS A 266 33.82 -29.98 -15.75
N ASP A 267 33.99 -29.56 -16.99
CA ASP A 267 33.19 -28.49 -17.60
C ASP A 267 31.71 -28.87 -17.65
N ASN A 268 31.39 -30.10 -18.08
CA ASN A 268 30.02 -30.61 -18.11
C ASN A 268 29.41 -30.66 -16.70
N LEU A 269 30.17 -31.07 -15.70
CA LEU A 269 29.75 -31.03 -14.29
C LEU A 269 29.48 -29.59 -13.83
N ALA A 270 30.32 -28.62 -14.21
CA ALA A 270 30.11 -27.22 -13.86
C ALA A 270 28.81 -26.66 -14.47
N LEU A 271 28.45 -27.06 -15.70
CA LEU A 271 27.16 -26.71 -16.30
C LEU A 271 25.99 -27.29 -15.51
N ARG A 272 26.05 -28.58 -15.13
CA ARG A 272 25.00 -29.21 -14.31
C ARG A 272 24.90 -28.60 -12.91
N ARG A 273 26.02 -28.19 -12.31
CA ARG A 273 26.04 -27.48 -11.03
C ARG A 273 25.39 -26.10 -11.13
N SER A 274 25.68 -25.35 -12.19
CA SER A 274 25.00 -24.09 -12.48
C SER A 274 23.48 -24.26 -12.62
N MET A 275 23.03 -25.33 -13.30
CA MET A 275 21.60 -25.66 -13.36
C MET A 275 21.00 -25.91 -11.97
N PHE A 276 21.70 -26.65 -11.10
CA PHE A 276 21.27 -26.90 -9.72
C PHE A 276 21.16 -25.61 -8.90
N ASP A 277 22.12 -24.70 -9.04
CA ASP A 277 22.10 -23.41 -8.37
C ASP A 277 20.92 -22.54 -8.85
N ILE A 278 20.69 -22.46 -10.17
CA ILE A 278 19.56 -21.75 -10.76
C ILE A 278 18.22 -22.36 -10.31
N ALA A 279 18.11 -23.69 -10.26
CA ALA A 279 16.90 -24.36 -9.77
C ALA A 279 16.58 -23.99 -8.30
N ASN A 280 17.60 -23.91 -7.45
CA ASN A 280 17.44 -23.47 -6.06
C ASN A 280 17.06 -21.99 -5.94
N GLU A 281 17.61 -21.13 -6.80
CA GLU A 281 17.19 -19.72 -6.88
C GLU A 281 15.73 -19.60 -7.34
N LEU A 282 15.34 -20.35 -8.37
CA LEU A 282 13.98 -20.34 -8.90
C LEU A 282 12.95 -20.70 -7.82
N ARG A 283 13.24 -21.70 -6.99
CA ARG A 283 12.43 -22.03 -5.81
C ARG A 283 12.29 -20.88 -4.81
N LYS A 284 13.39 -20.18 -4.53
CA LYS A 284 13.35 -19.00 -3.64
C LYS A 284 12.47 -17.90 -4.25
N LEU A 285 12.55 -17.70 -5.57
CA LEU A 285 11.69 -16.76 -6.29
C LEU A 285 10.21 -17.15 -6.19
N TRP A 286 9.85 -18.43 -6.35
CA TRP A 286 8.48 -18.91 -6.19
C TRP A 286 7.93 -18.67 -4.78
N SER A 287 8.69 -19.01 -3.73
CA SER A 287 8.25 -18.74 -2.35
C SER A 287 8.08 -17.23 -2.07
N THR A 288 8.90 -16.40 -2.72
CA THR A 288 8.77 -14.94 -2.65
C THR A 288 7.53 -14.46 -3.40
N LYS A 289 7.20 -15.08 -4.53
CA LYS A 289 6.00 -14.80 -5.33
C LYS A 289 4.73 -15.06 -4.54
N ASP A 290 4.63 -16.22 -3.88
CA ASP A 290 3.51 -16.56 -3.01
C ASP A 290 3.32 -15.55 -1.87
N ARG A 291 4.43 -15.16 -1.23
CA ARG A 291 4.41 -14.12 -0.20
C ARG A 291 3.93 -12.78 -0.74
N LEU A 292 4.36 -12.38 -1.94
CA LEU A 292 3.93 -11.13 -2.58
C LEU A 292 2.46 -11.16 -2.96
N TYR A 293 1.92 -12.28 -3.44
CA TYR A 293 0.48 -12.44 -3.66
C TYR A 293 -0.31 -12.25 -2.38
N GLY A 294 0.13 -12.86 -1.27
CA GLY A 294 -0.49 -12.64 0.04
C GLY A 294 -0.48 -11.17 0.47
N GLN A 295 0.63 -10.46 0.24
CA GLN A 295 0.73 -9.02 0.52
C GLN A 295 -0.18 -8.17 -0.38
N LEU A 296 -0.28 -8.50 -1.66
CA LEU A 296 -1.18 -7.83 -2.59
C LEU A 296 -2.65 -7.97 -2.15
N GLU A 297 -3.04 -9.16 -1.69
CA GLU A 297 -4.39 -9.43 -1.19
C GLU A 297 -4.65 -8.74 0.14
N GLU A 298 -3.66 -8.71 1.05
CA GLU A 298 -3.75 -7.95 2.30
C GLU A 298 -3.92 -6.45 2.03
N VAL A 299 -3.20 -5.89 1.06
CA VAL A 299 -3.34 -4.49 0.65
C VAL A 299 -4.70 -4.23 0.00
N ALA A 300 -5.18 -5.13 -0.86
CA ALA A 300 -6.50 -5.02 -1.47
C ALA A 300 -7.62 -5.05 -0.43
N THR A 301 -7.55 -5.98 0.52
CA THR A 301 -8.50 -6.10 1.63
C THR A 301 -8.42 -4.90 2.57
N SER A 302 -7.23 -4.44 2.90
CA SER A 302 -7.00 -3.24 3.70
C SER A 302 -7.58 -1.99 3.04
N ARG A 303 -7.48 -1.88 1.70
CA ARG A 303 -8.12 -0.81 0.94
C ARG A 303 -9.64 -0.87 1.03
N LYS A 304 -10.23 -2.05 0.80
CA LYS A 304 -11.69 -2.25 0.91
C LYS A 304 -12.19 -1.89 2.30
N ASN A 305 -11.51 -2.35 3.34
CA ASN A 305 -11.86 -2.05 4.72
C ASN A 305 -11.72 -0.55 5.02
N ALA A 306 -10.64 0.08 4.51
CA ALA A 306 -10.46 1.52 4.66
C ALA A 306 -11.57 2.32 3.96
N ASP A 307 -11.95 1.95 2.73
CA ASP A 307 -13.05 2.58 1.99
C ASP A 307 -14.38 2.45 2.76
N GLN A 308 -14.68 1.26 3.31
CA GLN A 308 -15.89 1.04 4.12
C GLN A 308 -15.89 1.88 5.40
N ILE A 309 -14.78 1.89 6.15
CA ILE A 309 -14.66 2.70 7.38
C ILE A 309 -14.87 4.18 7.08
N LEU A 310 -14.34 4.66 5.96
CA LEU A 310 -14.45 6.06 5.57
C LEU A 310 -15.82 6.45 5.02
N ALA A 311 -16.63 5.48 4.56
CA ALA A 311 -18.00 5.71 4.13
C ALA A 311 -18.95 5.95 5.32
N PHE A 312 -18.65 5.38 6.50
CA PHE A 312 -19.37 5.70 7.73
C PHE A 312 -18.95 7.10 8.22
N GLY A 313 -19.70 8.13 7.83
CA GLY A 313 -19.36 9.54 8.06
C GLY A 313 -19.13 9.99 9.51
N ARG A 314 -19.35 9.14 10.52
CA ARG A 314 -18.93 9.35 11.92
C ARG A 314 -17.79 8.40 12.26
N ILE A 315 -16.57 8.88 12.05
CA ILE A 315 -15.35 8.09 12.27
C ILE A 315 -14.84 8.38 13.69
N ASP A 316 -15.13 7.47 14.62
CA ASP A 316 -14.62 7.50 16.00
C ASP A 316 -13.11 7.20 16.11
N GLU A 317 -12.53 7.42 17.29
CA GLU A 317 -11.10 7.22 17.59
C GLU A 317 -10.60 5.82 17.19
N GLU A 318 -11.41 4.79 17.42
CA GLU A 318 -11.05 3.39 17.17
C GLU A 318 -10.79 3.12 15.68
N TYR A 319 -11.61 3.71 14.80
CA TYR A 319 -11.41 3.66 13.36
C TYR A 319 -10.15 4.42 12.93
N GLY A 320 -9.89 5.59 13.53
CA GLY A 320 -8.65 6.34 13.29
C GLY A 320 -7.39 5.58 13.70
N ARG A 321 -7.43 4.81 14.79
CA ARG A 321 -6.34 3.91 15.20
C ARG A 321 -6.15 2.76 14.21
N LEU A 322 -7.23 2.10 13.81
CA LEU A 322 -7.20 1.00 12.84
C LEU A 322 -6.62 1.44 11.50
N LEU A 323 -7.06 2.58 10.95
CA LEU A 323 -6.54 3.13 9.70
C LEU A 323 -5.05 3.49 9.78
N ARG A 324 -4.56 3.99 10.92
CA ARG A 324 -3.12 4.20 11.14
C ARG A 324 -2.34 2.89 11.27
N GLU A 325 -2.94 1.86 11.85
CA GLU A 325 -2.32 0.53 11.91
C GLU A 325 -2.18 -0.07 10.51
N VAL A 326 -3.22 0.05 9.67
CA VAL A 326 -3.16 -0.30 8.24
C VAL A 326 -2.03 0.47 7.55
N ALA A 327 -1.95 1.79 7.73
CA ALA A 327 -0.90 2.61 7.13
C ALA A 327 0.52 2.20 7.57
N LYS A 328 0.68 1.72 8.82
CA LYS A 328 1.95 1.21 9.35
C LYS A 328 2.33 -0.16 8.80
N LYS A 329 1.35 -1.03 8.54
CA LYS A 329 1.57 -2.38 7.96
C LYS A 329 1.97 -2.33 6.49
N LEU A 330 1.66 -1.24 5.77
CA LEU A 330 2.04 -1.07 4.38
C LEU A 330 3.57 -1.10 4.18
N PRO A 331 4.07 -1.79 3.14
CA PRO A 331 5.50 -1.89 2.86
C PRO A 331 6.13 -0.51 2.60
N GLY A 332 7.38 -0.34 3.06
CA GLY A 332 8.12 0.90 2.93
C GLY A 332 8.54 1.16 1.48
N GLN A 333 8.25 2.36 0.97
CA GLN A 333 8.51 2.72 -0.44
C GLN A 333 9.98 2.55 -0.85
N ALA A 334 10.90 3.09 -0.05
CA ALA A 334 12.34 2.96 -0.30
C ALA A 334 12.83 1.51 -0.35
N SER A 335 12.23 0.62 0.46
CA SER A 335 12.59 -0.81 0.44
C SER A 335 12.10 -1.51 -0.83
N LEU A 336 10.93 -1.12 -1.35
CA LEU A 336 10.41 -1.65 -2.62
C LEU A 336 11.22 -1.11 -3.81
N ASP A 337 11.53 0.19 -3.82
CA ASP A 337 12.37 0.80 -4.86
C ASP A 337 13.74 0.12 -4.95
N HIS A 338 14.37 -0.15 -3.79
CA HIS A 338 15.65 -0.84 -3.75
C HIS A 338 15.57 -2.28 -4.29
N ARG A 339 14.56 -3.05 -3.87
CA ARG A 339 14.33 -4.43 -4.35
C ARG A 339 14.09 -4.49 -5.86
N ILE A 340 13.29 -3.56 -6.41
CA ILE A 340 13.03 -3.45 -7.84
C ILE A 340 14.33 -3.13 -8.60
N ALA A 341 15.16 -2.22 -8.08
CA ALA A 341 16.44 -1.88 -8.69
C ALA A 341 17.42 -3.07 -8.68
N GLU A 342 17.55 -3.76 -7.55
CA GLU A 342 18.36 -4.99 -7.44
C GLU A 342 17.86 -6.08 -8.42
N ARG A 343 16.55 -6.26 -8.51
CA ARG A 343 15.92 -7.23 -9.43
C ARG A 343 16.23 -6.94 -10.89
N ARG A 344 16.19 -5.67 -11.30
CA ARG A 344 16.53 -5.26 -12.68
C ARG A 344 17.94 -5.69 -13.06
N ASN A 345 18.89 -5.56 -12.14
CA ASN A 345 20.25 -6.03 -12.38
C ASN A 345 20.31 -7.56 -12.51
N ALA A 346 19.63 -8.30 -11.60
CA ALA A 346 19.54 -9.76 -11.68
C ALA A 346 18.91 -10.25 -12.99
N ILE A 347 17.90 -9.55 -13.52
CA ILE A 347 17.29 -9.84 -14.83
C ILE A 347 18.32 -9.68 -15.96
N ILE A 348 19.12 -8.61 -15.93
CA ILE A 348 20.17 -8.37 -16.93
C ILE A 348 21.22 -9.50 -16.85
N ASP A 349 21.69 -9.84 -15.67
CA ASP A 349 22.69 -10.89 -15.47
C ASP A 349 22.18 -12.26 -15.96
N ALA A 350 20.92 -12.60 -15.65
CA ALA A 350 20.29 -13.82 -16.14
C ALA A 350 20.16 -13.85 -17.67
N ARG A 351 19.80 -12.71 -18.30
CA ARG A 351 19.72 -12.57 -19.77
C ARG A 351 21.09 -12.71 -20.43
N VAL A 352 22.13 -12.12 -19.85
CA VAL A 352 23.51 -12.26 -20.33
C VAL A 352 23.99 -13.72 -20.18
N GLY A 353 23.69 -14.36 -19.05
CA GLY A 353 23.97 -15.78 -18.84
C GLY A 353 23.31 -16.67 -19.89
N ARG A 354 22.04 -16.43 -20.20
CA ARG A 354 21.29 -17.13 -21.25
C ARG A 354 21.93 -16.94 -22.63
N PHE A 355 22.28 -15.70 -22.98
CA PHE A 355 22.92 -15.40 -24.26
C PHE A 355 24.27 -16.11 -24.41
N ARG A 356 25.08 -16.19 -23.34
CA ARG A 356 26.34 -16.95 -23.35
C ARG A 356 26.12 -18.44 -23.56
N SER A 357 25.16 -19.04 -22.84
CA SER A 357 24.81 -20.45 -23.01
C SER A 357 24.31 -20.75 -24.43
N GLU A 358 23.55 -19.82 -25.03
CA GLU A 358 23.07 -19.91 -26.41
C GLU A 358 24.22 -19.85 -27.42
N GLN A 359 25.18 -18.95 -27.21
CA GLN A 359 26.39 -18.89 -28.04
C GLN A 359 27.23 -20.17 -27.91
N GLN A 360 27.40 -20.71 -26.71
CA GLN A 360 28.10 -21.98 -26.47
C GLN A 360 27.38 -23.15 -27.13
N LEU A 361 26.04 -23.18 -27.08
CA LEU A 361 25.23 -24.21 -27.73
C LEU A 361 25.34 -24.15 -29.26
N ALA A 362 25.38 -22.95 -29.84
CA ALA A 362 25.59 -22.75 -31.27
C ALA A 362 26.98 -23.24 -31.75
N GLN A 363 27.99 -23.13 -30.88
CA GLN A 363 29.36 -23.61 -31.15
C GLN A 363 29.57 -25.09 -30.80
N ALA A 364 28.65 -25.71 -30.04
CA ALA A 364 28.76 -27.10 -29.61
C ALA A 364 28.46 -28.06 -30.78
N GLY A 365 29.51 -28.51 -31.47
CA GLY A 365 29.44 -29.59 -32.46
C GLY A 365 29.17 -30.96 -31.82
N THR A 366 28.58 -31.88 -32.58
CA THR A 366 28.31 -33.27 -32.17
C THR A 366 28.78 -34.27 -33.21
N GLY A 367 29.01 -35.52 -32.80
CA GLY A 367 29.39 -36.62 -33.68
C GLY A 367 30.89 -36.83 -33.79
N ALA A 368 31.29 -37.89 -34.51
CA ALA A 368 32.69 -38.30 -34.67
C ALA A 368 33.60 -37.17 -35.22
N LEU A 369 33.10 -36.32 -36.12
CA LEU A 369 33.86 -35.18 -36.66
C LEU A 369 34.21 -34.14 -35.60
N ALA A 370 33.29 -33.85 -34.67
CA ALA A 370 33.54 -32.92 -33.57
C ALA A 370 34.49 -33.53 -32.52
N ALA A 371 34.36 -34.83 -32.26
CA ALA A 371 35.27 -35.57 -31.38
C ALA A 371 36.70 -35.58 -31.93
N ASN A 372 36.89 -35.93 -33.22
CA ASN A 372 38.22 -35.92 -33.85
C ASN A 372 38.83 -34.53 -33.87
N ARG A 373 38.03 -33.48 -34.17
CA ARG A 373 38.52 -32.10 -34.11
C ARG A 373 38.97 -31.72 -32.69
N PHE A 374 38.20 -32.10 -31.66
CA PHE A 374 38.56 -31.84 -30.27
C PHE A 374 39.86 -32.54 -29.88
N LEU A 375 40.01 -33.82 -30.22
CA LEU A 375 41.22 -34.62 -29.94
C LEU A 375 42.45 -34.05 -30.65
N ALA A 376 42.34 -33.70 -31.93
CA ALA A 376 43.41 -33.08 -32.71
C ALA A 376 43.84 -31.71 -32.16
N THR A 377 42.90 -30.94 -31.59
CA THR A 377 43.21 -29.63 -30.99
C THR A 377 43.97 -29.76 -29.66
N HIS A 378 43.84 -30.90 -28.97
CA HIS A 378 44.43 -31.15 -27.65
C HIS A 378 45.57 -32.18 -27.68
N ASP A 379 46.05 -32.57 -28.87
CA ASP A 379 47.16 -33.50 -29.08
C ASP A 379 46.96 -34.87 -28.37
N VAL A 380 45.73 -35.40 -28.43
CA VAL A 380 45.36 -36.69 -27.81
C VAL A 380 45.30 -37.79 -28.87
N ALA A 381 45.89 -38.95 -28.58
CA ALA A 381 45.90 -40.09 -29.49
C ALA A 381 44.49 -40.59 -29.86
N GLU A 382 44.25 -40.74 -31.17
CA GLU A 382 42.98 -41.19 -31.74
C GLU A 382 42.82 -42.71 -31.63
N SER A 383 42.30 -43.18 -30.48
CA SER A 383 41.82 -44.55 -30.29
C SER A 383 40.29 -44.61 -30.45
N PRO A 384 39.71 -45.68 -31.04
CA PRO A 384 38.26 -45.83 -31.17
C PRO A 384 37.50 -45.66 -29.83
N GLU A 385 38.09 -46.11 -28.73
CA GLU A 385 37.52 -46.00 -27.39
C GLU A 385 37.53 -44.56 -26.87
N VAL A 386 38.59 -43.79 -27.18
CA VAL A 386 38.72 -42.38 -26.81
C VAL A 386 37.80 -41.49 -27.64
N ILE A 387 37.62 -41.81 -28.92
CA ILE A 387 36.67 -41.13 -29.81
C ILE A 387 35.24 -41.33 -29.30
N ALA A 388 34.83 -42.56 -28.98
CA ALA A 388 33.51 -42.86 -28.44
C ALA A 388 33.26 -42.16 -27.09
N ALA A 389 34.25 -42.16 -26.18
CA ALA A 389 34.16 -41.44 -24.91
C ALA A 389 34.04 -39.92 -25.10
N THR A 390 34.79 -39.35 -26.05
CA THR A 390 34.74 -37.91 -26.37
C THR A 390 33.40 -37.53 -26.99
N GLU A 391 32.87 -38.36 -27.90
CA GLU A 391 31.55 -38.14 -28.48
C GLU A 391 30.44 -38.16 -27.42
N ALA A 392 30.48 -39.10 -26.47
CA ALA A 392 29.55 -39.16 -25.36
C ALA A 392 29.60 -37.90 -24.48
N LEU A 393 30.80 -37.42 -24.14
CA LEU A 393 30.99 -36.20 -23.37
C LEU A 393 30.53 -34.94 -24.12
N LEU A 394 30.74 -34.87 -25.44
CA LEU A 394 30.25 -33.75 -26.27
C LEU A 394 28.73 -33.74 -26.39
N ARG A 395 28.08 -34.92 -26.52
CA ARG A 395 26.62 -35.04 -26.47
C ARG A 395 26.09 -34.58 -25.10
N GLN A 396 26.69 -35.05 -24.01
CA GLN A 396 26.31 -34.63 -22.65
C GLN A 396 26.48 -33.11 -22.45
N ARG A 397 27.51 -32.50 -23.04
CA ARG A 397 27.72 -31.04 -23.03
C ARG A 397 26.58 -30.31 -23.73
N ARG A 398 26.19 -30.77 -24.92
CA ARG A 398 25.09 -30.17 -25.70
C ARG A 398 23.75 -30.31 -24.98
N ASP A 399 23.49 -31.45 -24.36
CA ASP A 399 22.28 -31.68 -23.56
C ASP A 399 22.27 -30.78 -22.32
N ALA A 400 23.40 -30.69 -21.60
CA ALA A 400 23.55 -29.80 -20.45
C ALA A 400 23.36 -28.31 -20.83
N LEU A 401 23.90 -27.87 -21.98
CA LEU A 401 23.71 -26.51 -22.49
C LEU A 401 22.26 -26.24 -22.91
N THR A 402 21.57 -27.23 -23.49
CA THR A 402 20.16 -27.12 -23.89
C THR A 402 19.27 -26.98 -22.66
N ASP A 403 19.48 -27.84 -21.65
CA ASP A 403 18.75 -27.77 -20.38
C ASP A 403 19.07 -26.47 -19.61
N LEU A 404 20.33 -26.04 -19.59
CA LEU A 404 20.77 -24.80 -18.95
C LEU A 404 20.10 -23.58 -19.60
N ARG A 405 20.04 -23.53 -20.94
CA ARG A 405 19.33 -22.47 -21.66
C ARG A 405 17.84 -22.45 -21.31
N ALA A 406 17.21 -23.62 -21.17
CA ALA A 406 15.79 -23.73 -20.81
C ALA A 406 15.51 -23.24 -19.38
N ILE A 407 16.34 -23.64 -18.39
CA ILE A 407 16.15 -23.20 -17.00
C ILE A 407 16.49 -21.70 -16.82
N GLN A 408 17.49 -21.18 -17.55
CA GLN A 408 17.78 -19.74 -17.59
C GLN A 408 16.64 -18.93 -18.22
N GLY A 409 15.97 -19.46 -19.25
CA GLY A 409 14.76 -18.84 -19.81
C GLY A 409 13.66 -18.68 -18.75
N ARG A 410 13.38 -19.75 -18.01
CA ARG A 410 12.40 -19.76 -16.91
C ARG A 410 12.81 -18.83 -15.77
N GLN A 411 14.10 -18.73 -15.45
CA GLN A 411 14.62 -17.78 -14.46
C GLN A 411 14.35 -16.32 -14.86
N VAL A 412 14.60 -15.97 -16.13
CA VAL A 412 14.33 -14.61 -16.64
C VAL A 412 12.83 -14.30 -16.54
N GLU A 413 11.96 -15.21 -16.97
CA GLU A 413 10.51 -15.04 -16.88
C GLU A 413 10.04 -14.88 -15.43
N ALA A 414 10.49 -15.74 -14.52
CA ALA A 414 10.13 -15.66 -13.11
C ALA A 414 10.61 -14.34 -12.46
N LEU A 415 11.81 -13.87 -12.80
CA LEU A 415 12.33 -12.59 -12.31
C LEU A 415 11.52 -11.40 -12.85
N ASP A 416 11.16 -11.42 -14.14
CA ASP A 416 10.35 -10.39 -14.79
C ASP A 416 8.94 -10.33 -14.18
N GLU A 417 8.27 -11.47 -14.01
CA GLU A 417 6.95 -11.57 -13.36
C GLU A 417 7.00 -11.06 -11.91
N LEU A 418 8.01 -11.49 -11.15
CA LEU A 418 8.17 -11.05 -9.76
C LEU A 418 8.44 -9.54 -9.69
N ASN A 419 9.11 -8.96 -10.69
CA ASN A 419 9.38 -7.53 -10.78
C ASN A 419 8.09 -6.74 -11.07
N GLN A 420 7.24 -7.27 -11.95
CA GLN A 420 5.91 -6.72 -12.21
C GLN A 420 5.02 -6.75 -10.97
N LEU A 421 4.98 -7.88 -10.24
CA LEU A 421 4.21 -8.02 -8.99
C LEU A 421 4.67 -7.04 -7.90
N GLU A 422 5.98 -6.83 -7.75
CA GLU A 422 6.49 -5.81 -6.83
C GLU A 422 6.11 -4.40 -7.24
N GLY A 423 6.18 -4.09 -8.55
CA GLY A 423 5.73 -2.80 -9.09
C GLY A 423 4.24 -2.56 -8.81
N GLU A 424 3.41 -3.59 -8.97
CA GLU A 424 1.98 -3.52 -8.65
C GLU A 424 1.74 -3.31 -7.14
N LEU A 425 2.42 -4.08 -6.28
CA LEU A 425 2.33 -3.92 -4.83
C LEU A 425 2.74 -2.51 -4.41
N GLN A 426 3.80 -1.98 -5.02
CA GLN A 426 4.28 -0.63 -4.80
C GLN A 426 3.21 0.41 -5.19
N GLN A 427 2.65 0.31 -6.39
CA GLN A 427 1.63 1.23 -6.88
C GLN A 427 0.38 1.20 -6.00
N ARG A 428 -0.15 0.02 -5.68
CA ARG A 428 -1.33 -0.14 -4.82
C ARG A 428 -1.08 0.37 -3.40
N SER A 429 0.10 0.10 -2.84
CA SER A 429 0.49 0.62 -1.52
C SER A 429 0.65 2.14 -1.53
N ARG A 430 1.19 2.75 -2.61
CA ARG A 430 1.29 4.20 -2.77
C ARG A 430 -0.10 4.84 -2.80
N GLN A 431 -1.02 4.28 -3.58
CA GLN A 431 -2.40 4.77 -3.68
C GLN A 431 -3.12 4.72 -2.33
N LEU A 432 -3.08 3.57 -1.64
CA LEU A 432 -3.72 3.44 -0.33
C LEU A 432 -3.09 4.38 0.69
N ARG A 433 -1.76 4.52 0.71
CA ARG A 433 -1.08 5.44 1.62
C ARG A 433 -1.46 6.89 1.37
N SER A 434 -1.50 7.33 0.11
CA SER A 434 -1.92 8.69 -0.25
C SER A 434 -3.35 8.98 0.20
N MET A 435 -4.26 8.04 0.02
CA MET A 435 -5.66 8.16 0.44
C MET A 435 -5.78 8.24 1.98
N LEU A 436 -5.03 7.40 2.69
CA LEU A 436 -5.01 7.40 4.16
C LEU A 436 -4.40 8.70 4.69
N ASP A 437 -3.27 9.15 4.16
CA ASP A 437 -2.57 10.36 4.62
C ASP A 437 -3.45 11.63 4.49
N GLN A 438 -4.23 11.73 3.41
CA GLN A 438 -5.17 12.85 3.21
C GLN A 438 -6.30 12.89 4.25
N ARG A 439 -6.74 11.73 4.76
CA ARG A 439 -7.91 11.62 5.65
C ARG A 439 -7.55 11.45 7.12
N LEU A 440 -6.41 10.84 7.43
CA LEU A 440 -5.92 10.58 8.79
C LEU A 440 -5.53 11.83 9.58
N LEU A 441 -5.24 12.94 8.88
CA LEU A 441 -4.79 14.20 9.46
C LEU A 441 -5.87 14.83 10.37
N TRP A 442 -7.14 14.62 10.03
CA TRP A 442 -8.30 15.18 10.73
C TRP A 442 -8.86 14.24 11.81
N LEU A 443 -8.41 12.99 11.84
CA LEU A 443 -8.93 11.98 12.77
C LEU A 443 -8.27 12.11 14.14
N PRO A 444 -9.04 12.00 15.24
CA PRO A 444 -8.49 12.01 16.59
C PRO A 444 -7.32 11.02 16.72
N SER A 445 -6.20 11.50 17.27
CA SER A 445 -5.03 10.66 17.53
C SER A 445 -5.01 10.05 18.92
N SER A 446 -5.84 10.60 19.81
CA SER A 446 -5.67 10.45 21.23
C SER A 446 -6.90 10.90 22.02
N THR A 447 -7.21 10.19 23.11
CA THR A 447 -8.15 10.67 24.14
C THR A 447 -7.69 12.01 24.73
N PRO A 448 -8.62 12.93 25.07
CA PRO A 448 -8.31 14.17 25.77
C PRO A 448 -7.51 13.94 27.06
N ILE A 449 -6.67 14.91 27.43
CA ILE A 449 -5.89 14.85 28.67
C ILE A 449 -6.85 14.81 29.86
N GLY A 450 -6.80 13.74 30.65
CA GLY A 450 -7.67 13.54 31.81
C GLY A 450 -7.13 12.51 32.80
N LYS A 451 -7.99 12.00 33.69
CA LYS A 451 -7.60 11.00 34.71
C LYS A 451 -7.02 9.71 34.10
N ALA A 452 -7.54 9.31 32.94
CA ALA A 452 -7.03 8.15 32.20
C ALA A 452 -5.57 8.34 31.72
N SER A 453 -5.16 9.57 31.40
CA SER A 453 -3.79 9.85 30.96
C SER A 453 -2.77 9.60 32.07
N ALA A 454 -3.11 9.88 33.34
CA ALA A 454 -2.24 9.59 34.47
C ALA A 454 -2.03 8.08 34.66
N GLN A 455 -3.10 7.28 34.48
CA GLN A 455 -3.00 5.82 34.49
C GLN A 455 -2.16 5.28 33.33
N GLN A 456 -2.31 5.84 32.13
CA GLN A 456 -1.49 5.48 30.96
C GLN A 456 -0.01 5.80 31.17
N VAL A 457 0.33 6.94 31.81
CA VAL A 457 1.70 7.30 32.18
C VAL A 457 2.27 6.30 33.19
N ALA A 458 1.51 5.97 34.25
CA ALA A 458 1.94 5.00 35.25
C ALA A 458 2.15 3.60 34.65
N ALA A 459 1.21 3.14 33.82
CA ALA A 459 1.31 1.87 33.11
C ALA A 459 2.50 1.85 32.12
N GLY A 460 2.73 2.95 31.41
CA GLY A 460 3.88 3.12 30.52
C GLY A 460 5.20 3.03 31.27
N PHE A 461 5.31 3.66 32.45
CA PHE A 461 6.50 3.57 33.30
C PHE A 461 6.72 2.15 33.81
N GLY A 462 5.64 1.47 34.24
CA GLY A 462 5.69 0.06 34.63
C GLY A 462 6.20 -0.85 33.51
N LYS A 463 5.77 -0.63 32.27
CA LYS A 463 6.29 -1.36 31.10
C LYS A 463 7.75 -1.03 30.78
N LEU A 464 8.18 0.23 30.94
CA LEU A 464 9.55 0.64 30.67
C LEU A 464 10.57 -0.02 31.64
N VAL A 465 10.16 -0.22 32.90
CA VAL A 465 10.99 -0.84 33.94
C VAL A 465 10.68 -2.35 34.10
N ALA A 466 9.78 -2.91 33.28
CA ALA A 466 9.42 -4.32 33.38
C ALA A 466 10.65 -5.21 33.18
N THR A 467 10.85 -6.16 34.11
CA THR A 467 11.98 -7.10 34.11
C THR A 467 12.08 -7.90 32.81
N GLY A 468 10.95 -8.28 32.22
CA GLY A 468 10.91 -8.95 30.91
C GLY A 468 11.50 -8.11 29.78
N ASN A 469 11.20 -6.81 29.73
CA ASN A 469 11.72 -5.90 28.71
C ASN A 469 13.20 -5.61 28.92
N LEU A 470 13.62 -5.36 30.17
CA LEU A 470 15.02 -5.12 30.51
C LEU A 470 15.90 -6.36 30.24
N ALA A 471 15.38 -7.57 30.46
CA ALA A 471 16.08 -8.81 30.15
C ALA A 471 16.41 -8.96 28.65
N THR A 472 15.65 -8.33 27.74
CA THR A 472 15.93 -8.38 26.29
C THR A 472 17.13 -7.53 25.86
N LEU A 473 17.60 -6.60 26.70
CA LEU A 473 18.67 -5.66 26.35
C LEU A 473 20.03 -6.35 26.23
N TRP A 474 20.35 -7.27 27.14
CA TRP A 474 21.66 -7.95 27.17
C TRP A 474 21.88 -8.88 25.97
N PRO A 475 20.92 -9.76 25.60
CA PRO A 475 21.04 -10.58 24.39
C PRO A 475 21.09 -9.74 23.11
N ALA A 476 20.41 -8.59 23.07
CA ALA A 476 20.43 -7.70 21.92
C ALA A 476 21.85 -7.13 21.68
N ILE A 477 22.54 -6.69 22.73
CA ILE A 477 23.93 -6.23 22.63
C ILE A 477 24.83 -7.36 22.09
N GLY A 478 24.68 -8.58 22.63
CA GLY A 478 25.46 -9.75 22.17
C GLY A 478 25.25 -10.05 20.68
N LYS A 479 24.00 -10.01 20.20
CA LYS A 479 23.66 -10.20 18.77
C LYS A 479 24.17 -9.07 17.87
N SER A 480 24.12 -7.82 18.34
CA SER A 480 24.64 -6.68 17.60
C SER A 480 26.17 -6.77 17.48
N TRP A 481 26.83 -7.17 18.58
CA TRP A 481 28.27 -7.38 18.63
C TRP A 481 28.74 -8.51 17.70
N SER A 482 28.05 -9.64 17.65
CA SER A 482 28.42 -10.74 16.76
C SER A 482 28.17 -10.45 15.28
N SER A 483 27.15 -9.65 14.95
CA SER A 483 26.81 -9.37 13.56
C SER A 483 27.72 -8.32 12.90
N ARG A 484 28.05 -7.21 13.59
CA ARG A 484 28.81 -6.08 13.00
C ARG A 484 29.65 -5.32 14.04
N PRO A 485 30.72 -5.93 14.61
CA PRO A 485 31.49 -5.30 15.70
C PRO A 485 32.31 -4.07 15.24
N VAL A 486 32.70 -4.02 13.97
CA VAL A 486 33.62 -2.99 13.44
C VAL A 486 33.07 -1.57 13.60
N ARG A 487 31.78 -1.35 13.33
CA ARG A 487 31.17 -0.02 13.36
C ARG A 487 31.17 0.63 14.75
N PRO A 488 30.63 0.00 15.81
CA PRO A 488 30.67 0.59 17.16
C PRO A 488 32.10 0.77 17.67
N ILE A 489 33.03 -0.13 17.32
CA ILE A 489 34.46 0.00 17.68
C ILE A 489 35.07 1.26 17.05
N VAL A 490 34.93 1.46 15.73
CA VAL A 490 35.47 2.63 15.04
C VAL A 490 34.92 3.93 15.65
N LEU A 491 33.61 3.99 15.87
CA LEU A 491 32.99 5.17 16.44
C LEU A 491 33.41 5.40 17.91
N ALA A 492 33.53 4.34 18.72
CA ALA A 492 34.03 4.45 20.09
C ALA A 492 35.48 4.96 20.12
N THR A 493 36.32 4.51 19.19
CA THR A 493 37.70 5.01 19.03
C THR A 493 37.69 6.50 18.67
N VAL A 494 36.82 6.94 17.76
CA VAL A 494 36.68 8.38 17.43
C VAL A 494 36.25 9.19 18.65
N VAL A 495 35.28 8.71 19.43
CA VAL A 495 34.87 9.35 20.70
C VAL A 495 36.07 9.47 21.64
N PHE A 496 36.80 8.38 21.84
CA PHE A 496 37.97 8.33 22.73
C PHE A 496 39.04 9.34 22.29
N VAL A 497 39.40 9.36 21.01
CA VAL A 497 40.38 10.31 20.44
C VAL A 497 39.94 11.75 20.66
N LEU A 498 38.67 12.09 20.37
CA LEU A 498 38.17 13.46 20.58
C LEU A 498 38.15 13.86 22.06
N LEU A 499 37.87 12.93 22.98
CA LEU A 499 37.92 13.18 24.42
C LEU A 499 39.35 13.45 24.90
N VAL A 500 40.34 12.68 24.42
CA VAL A 500 41.76 12.89 24.71
C VAL A 500 42.25 14.22 24.11
N MET A 501 41.86 14.53 22.88
CA MET A 501 42.21 15.78 22.20
C MET A 501 41.50 17.01 22.75
N ARG A 502 40.49 16.85 23.62
CA ARG A 502 39.66 17.96 24.12
C ARG A 502 40.45 19.12 24.70
N LYS A 503 41.51 18.86 25.47
CA LYS A 503 42.38 19.92 26.03
C LYS A 503 43.12 20.67 24.92
N ARG A 504 43.63 19.97 23.91
CA ARG A 504 44.30 20.57 22.74
C ARG A 504 43.33 21.41 21.90
N LEU A 505 42.12 20.89 21.67
CA LEU A 505 41.07 21.61 20.94
C LEU A 505 40.63 22.88 21.67
N LEU A 506 40.50 22.83 23.00
CA LEU A 506 40.26 24.01 23.83
C LEU A 506 41.38 25.06 23.71
N GLY A 507 42.64 24.63 23.77
CA GLY A 507 43.78 25.51 23.55
C GLY A 507 43.80 26.12 22.15
N ARG A 508 43.48 25.32 21.13
CA ARG A 508 43.39 25.79 19.74
C ARG A 508 42.29 26.83 19.57
N LEU A 509 41.12 26.61 20.18
CA LEU A 509 40.03 27.58 20.18
C LEU A 509 40.47 28.92 20.80
N ALA A 510 41.19 28.88 21.92
CA ALA A 510 41.74 30.09 22.53
C ALA A 510 42.78 30.80 21.63
N SER A 511 43.66 30.05 20.97
CA SER A 511 44.65 30.63 20.04
C SER A 511 44.01 31.28 18.81
N LEU A 512 42.89 30.74 18.33
CA LEU A 512 42.15 31.29 17.18
C LEU A 512 41.39 32.57 17.55
N ALA A 513 41.06 32.74 18.84
CA ALA A 513 40.39 33.92 19.36
C ALA A 513 41.33 35.11 19.61
N GLN A 514 42.64 34.88 19.79
CA GLN A 514 43.61 35.94 20.12
C GLN A 514 43.79 37.03 19.04
N PRO A 515 43.93 36.71 17.74
CA PRO A 515 44.15 37.74 16.70
C PRO A 515 42.87 38.46 16.24
N VAL A 516 41.70 38.07 16.75
CA VAL A 516 40.42 38.65 16.35
C VAL A 516 40.29 40.08 16.86
N GLY A 517 39.83 41.01 15.99
CA GLY A 517 39.78 42.43 16.32
C GLY A 517 41.13 43.17 16.21
N THR A 518 42.17 42.52 15.71
CA THR A 518 43.46 43.15 15.36
C THR A 518 43.60 43.32 13.84
N ARG A 519 44.65 44.02 13.36
CA ARG A 519 44.95 44.13 11.92
C ARG A 519 45.17 42.79 11.21
N SER A 520 45.40 41.71 11.95
CA SER A 520 45.65 40.36 11.42
C SER A 520 44.39 39.49 11.33
N ASP A 521 43.21 40.05 11.57
CA ASP A 521 41.95 39.30 11.52
C ASP A 521 41.63 38.84 10.08
N ARG A 522 41.15 37.59 9.95
CA ARG A 522 40.82 36.93 8.69
C ARG A 522 39.61 36.04 8.90
N PHE A 523 38.71 36.00 7.92
CA PHE A 523 37.51 35.16 7.97
C PHE A 523 37.81 33.67 8.23
N GLY A 524 38.96 33.17 7.75
CA GLY A 524 39.42 31.80 8.00
C GLY A 524 39.61 31.46 9.49
N LEU A 525 39.87 32.43 10.36
CA LEU A 525 39.96 32.22 11.81
C LEU A 525 38.61 31.85 12.40
N THR A 526 37.54 32.51 11.96
CA THR A 526 36.16 32.22 12.38
C THR A 526 35.70 30.85 11.87
N ILE A 527 36.03 30.49 10.62
CA ILE A 527 35.79 29.13 10.09
C ILE A 527 36.54 28.08 10.92
N GLY A 528 37.83 28.31 11.20
CA GLY A 528 38.64 27.41 12.02
C GLY A 528 38.06 27.24 13.43
N ALA A 529 37.62 28.33 14.06
CA ALA A 529 37.01 28.30 15.38
C ALA A 529 35.66 27.56 15.36
N LEU A 530 34.87 27.69 14.28
CA LEU A 530 33.63 26.94 14.09
C LEU A 530 33.90 25.44 13.96
N LEU A 531 34.87 25.02 13.13
CA LEU A 531 35.27 23.62 12.98
C LEU A 531 35.72 23.02 14.31
N VAL A 532 36.60 23.73 15.04
CA VAL A 532 37.02 23.30 16.38
C VAL A 532 35.81 23.18 17.32
N THR A 533 34.89 24.14 17.29
CA THR A 533 33.66 24.10 18.11
C THR A 533 32.78 22.89 17.79
N ILE A 534 32.64 22.52 16.52
CA ILE A 534 31.94 21.30 16.08
C ILE A 534 32.64 20.06 16.64
N LEU A 535 33.97 19.96 16.50
CA LEU A 535 34.75 18.84 17.06
C LEU A 535 34.62 18.72 18.58
N LEU A 536 34.50 19.83 19.31
CA LEU A 536 34.23 19.83 20.75
C LEU A 536 32.81 19.40 21.12
N ALA A 537 31.84 19.53 20.21
CA ALA A 537 30.43 19.22 20.46
C ALA A 537 30.10 17.75 20.19
N ILE A 538 30.77 17.10 19.23
CA ILE A 538 30.52 15.73 18.77
C ILE A 538 30.67 14.61 19.83
N PRO A 539 31.62 14.63 20.80
CA PRO A 539 31.96 13.43 21.58
C PRO A 539 30.79 12.82 22.35
N VAL A 540 29.97 13.66 22.98
CA VAL A 540 28.81 13.20 23.77
C VAL A 540 27.70 12.67 22.86
N PRO A 541 27.21 13.40 21.84
CA PRO A 541 26.30 12.88 20.83
C PRO A 541 26.73 11.55 20.23
N LEU A 542 28.02 11.45 19.86
CA LEU A 542 28.56 10.28 19.23
C LEU A 542 28.59 9.09 20.19
N ALA A 543 28.88 9.31 21.47
CA ALA A 543 28.78 8.27 22.50
C ALA A 543 27.35 7.72 22.68
N PHE A 544 26.33 8.59 22.62
CA PHE A 544 24.94 8.14 22.64
C PHE A 544 24.57 7.35 21.38
N ALA A 545 25.04 7.80 20.21
CA ALA A 545 24.82 7.10 18.94
C ALA A 545 25.53 5.73 18.92
N THR A 546 26.74 5.61 19.47
CA THR A 546 27.45 4.32 19.55
C THR A 546 26.73 3.33 20.44
N ILE A 547 26.27 3.77 21.61
CA ILE A 547 25.48 2.93 22.51
C ILE A 547 24.16 2.56 21.83
N GLY A 548 23.51 3.51 21.15
CA GLY A 548 22.26 3.26 20.43
C GLY A 548 22.41 2.17 19.36
N LEU A 549 23.52 2.17 18.60
CA LEU A 549 23.82 1.17 17.57
C LEU A 549 23.98 -0.25 18.14
N LEU A 550 24.42 -0.41 19.40
CA LEU A 550 24.51 -1.73 20.04
C LEU A 550 23.13 -2.37 20.24
N PHE A 551 22.05 -1.58 20.24
CA PHE A 551 20.70 -2.07 20.42
C PHE A 551 19.90 -2.23 19.12
N VAL A 552 20.39 -1.71 17.99
CA VAL A 552 19.69 -1.81 16.70
C VAL A 552 19.76 -3.24 16.15
N GLN A 553 18.61 -3.90 16.00
CA GLN A 553 18.50 -5.25 15.43
C GLN A 553 17.95 -5.20 13.99
N PRO A 554 18.68 -5.67 12.96
CA PRO A 554 18.22 -5.65 11.57
C PRO A 554 16.96 -6.49 11.33
N PHE A 555 16.81 -7.60 12.08
CA PHE A 555 15.74 -8.58 11.89
C PHE A 555 14.55 -8.39 12.85
N SER A 556 14.60 -7.39 13.73
CA SER A 556 13.52 -7.08 14.70
C SER A 556 13.46 -5.58 14.99
N PRO A 557 13.04 -4.76 14.00
CA PRO A 557 13.07 -3.30 14.10
C PRO A 557 12.14 -2.74 15.19
N ASN A 558 11.06 -3.45 15.55
CA ASN A 558 10.10 -3.04 16.58
C ASN A 558 10.36 -3.71 17.95
N SER A 559 11.51 -4.34 18.14
CA SER A 559 11.86 -4.88 19.47
C SER A 559 12.09 -3.75 20.47
N TYR A 560 11.83 -4.03 21.76
CA TYR A 560 12.09 -3.06 22.84
C TYR A 560 13.54 -2.56 22.84
N ALA A 561 14.51 -3.46 22.60
CA ALA A 561 15.92 -3.09 22.48
C ALA A 561 16.15 -2.10 21.32
N SER A 562 15.67 -2.41 20.11
CA SER A 562 15.77 -1.49 18.97
C SER A 562 15.12 -0.12 19.27
N ALA A 563 14.01 -0.11 20.02
CA ALA A 563 13.34 1.11 20.43
C ALA A 563 14.21 1.97 21.38
N VAL A 564 14.84 1.36 22.38
CA VAL A 564 15.83 2.00 23.26
C VAL A 564 17.01 2.57 22.46
N GLY A 565 17.54 1.79 21.51
CA GLY A 565 18.64 2.22 20.64
C GLY A 565 18.29 3.45 19.80
N ALA A 566 17.10 3.45 19.20
CA ALA A 566 16.61 4.60 18.43
C ALA A 566 16.37 5.84 19.32
N GLY A 567 15.84 5.65 20.54
CA GLY A 567 15.69 6.72 21.52
C GLY A 567 17.02 7.38 21.88
N LEU A 568 18.08 6.59 22.09
CA LEU A 568 19.43 7.10 22.36
C LEU A 568 20.02 7.87 21.16
N ASN A 569 19.75 7.42 19.93
CA ASN A 569 20.21 8.13 18.74
C ASN A 569 19.54 9.51 18.62
N ASN A 570 18.22 9.59 18.89
CA ASN A 570 17.50 10.87 18.92
C ASN A 570 18.07 11.84 19.98
N VAL A 571 18.41 11.32 21.16
CA VAL A 571 19.12 12.10 22.20
C VAL A 571 20.46 12.62 21.70
N GLY A 572 21.21 11.79 20.97
CA GLY A 572 22.48 12.19 20.36
C GLY A 572 22.34 13.41 19.45
N ILE A 573 21.34 13.41 18.56
CA ILE A 573 21.05 14.53 17.65
C ILE A 573 20.75 15.81 18.42
N VAL A 574 19.88 15.74 19.43
CA VAL A 574 19.50 16.92 20.24
C VAL A 574 20.70 17.44 21.05
N LEU A 575 21.48 16.54 21.63
CA LEU A 575 22.71 16.89 22.36
C LEU A 575 23.76 17.53 21.45
N PHE A 576 23.81 17.17 20.16
CA PHE A 576 24.73 17.78 19.22
C PHE A 576 24.37 19.24 18.99
N ILE A 577 23.10 19.51 18.70
CA ILE A 577 22.59 20.87 18.48
C ILE A 577 22.83 21.73 19.74
N LEU A 578 22.34 21.28 20.90
CA LEU A 578 22.49 22.02 22.16
C LEU A 578 23.97 22.16 22.57
N GLY A 579 24.76 21.11 22.38
CA GLY A 579 26.19 21.08 22.67
C GLY A 579 26.99 22.03 21.79
N LEU A 580 26.62 22.17 20.51
CA LEU A 580 27.23 23.09 19.56
C LEU A 580 27.03 24.53 20.03
N PHE A 581 25.78 24.96 20.23
CA PHE A 581 25.47 26.31 20.71
C PHE A 581 26.10 26.60 22.07
N ARG A 582 26.13 25.61 22.97
CA ARG A 582 26.78 25.77 24.29
C ARG A 582 28.29 25.94 24.17
N ASN A 583 28.95 25.25 23.24
CA ASN A 583 30.38 25.43 23.00
C ASN A 583 30.67 26.79 22.33
N MET A 584 29.78 27.30 21.46
CA MET A 584 29.87 28.68 20.93
C MET A 584 29.77 29.74 22.03
N CYS A 585 29.01 29.46 23.11
CA CYS A 585 28.85 30.34 24.27
C CYS A 585 30.06 30.37 25.24
N ARG A 586 31.16 29.70 24.92
CA ARG A 586 32.35 29.67 25.81
C ARG A 586 33.06 31.02 25.82
N ARG A 587 33.90 31.25 26.85
CA ARG A 587 34.66 32.50 27.04
C ARG A 587 35.49 32.89 25.81
N HIS A 588 36.13 31.92 25.15
CA HIS A 588 36.87 32.08 23.88
C HIS A 588 36.10 31.47 22.71
N GLY A 589 34.78 31.29 22.83
CA GLY A 589 33.93 30.74 21.77
C GLY A 589 33.53 31.81 20.76
N LEU A 590 32.86 31.37 19.70
CA LEU A 590 32.45 32.24 18.58
C LEU A 590 31.68 33.48 19.02
N PHE A 591 30.71 33.35 19.94
CA PHE A 591 29.84 34.47 20.28
C PHE A 591 30.58 35.62 20.96
N VAL A 592 31.48 35.33 21.88
CA VAL A 592 32.24 36.37 22.59
C VAL A 592 33.43 36.83 21.75
N ALA A 593 34.25 35.91 21.25
CA ALA A 593 35.53 36.26 20.63
C ALA A 593 35.39 36.76 19.20
N HIS A 594 34.51 36.17 18.39
CA HIS A 594 34.38 36.49 16.97
C HIS A 594 33.21 37.43 16.67
N PHE A 595 32.08 37.26 17.35
CA PHE A 595 30.89 38.09 17.15
C PHE A 595 30.71 39.20 18.17
N HIS A 596 31.63 39.32 19.15
CA HIS A 596 31.66 40.42 20.12
C HIS A 596 30.37 40.58 20.95
N TRP A 597 29.61 39.49 21.15
CA TRP A 597 28.44 39.51 22.01
C TRP A 597 28.83 39.73 23.47
N GLU A 598 27.96 40.41 24.22
CA GLU A 598 28.20 40.70 25.63
C GLU A 598 28.40 39.40 26.45
N ALA A 599 29.56 39.27 27.10
CA ALA A 599 29.94 38.04 27.78
C ALA A 599 28.97 37.61 28.91
N ARG A 600 28.28 38.56 29.55
CA ARG A 600 27.25 38.27 30.57
C ARG A 600 26.03 37.59 29.93
N SER A 601 25.54 38.16 28.84
CA SER A 601 24.43 37.65 28.04
C SER A 601 24.72 36.25 27.48
N VAL A 602 25.91 36.03 26.92
CA VAL A 602 26.36 34.71 26.44
C VAL A 602 26.46 33.66 27.56
N ARG A 603 26.95 34.03 28.75
CA ARG A 603 26.98 33.11 29.90
C ARG A 603 25.58 32.69 30.35
N ARG A 604 24.62 33.62 30.35
CA ARG A 604 23.21 33.30 30.66
C ARG A 604 22.63 32.34 29.62
N LEU A 605 22.88 32.57 28.33
CA LEU A 605 22.48 31.66 27.26
C LEU A 605 23.07 30.25 27.44
N GLY A 606 24.38 30.17 27.71
CA GLY A 606 25.05 28.90 27.98
C GLY A 606 24.46 28.14 29.18
N LYS A 607 24.09 28.84 30.26
CA LYS A 607 23.40 28.25 31.42
C LYS A 607 21.99 27.79 31.07
N ALA A 608 21.22 28.60 30.31
CA ALA A 608 19.89 28.24 29.87
C ALA A 608 19.89 26.99 28.97
N LEU A 609 20.84 26.91 28.02
CA LEU A 609 21.05 25.73 27.16
C LEU A 609 21.40 24.48 27.98
N TRP A 610 22.19 24.61 29.04
CA TRP A 610 22.48 23.48 29.92
C TRP A 610 21.24 23.03 30.70
N VAL A 611 20.50 23.96 31.30
CA VAL A 611 19.29 23.63 32.07
C VAL A 611 18.22 23.00 31.17
N VAL A 612 17.98 23.52 29.97
CA VAL A 612 17.00 22.94 29.04
C VAL A 612 17.45 21.56 28.56
N SER A 613 18.76 21.32 28.39
CA SER A 613 19.27 20.00 28.01
C SER A 613 18.95 18.93 29.05
N LEU A 614 18.95 19.26 30.35
CA LEU A 614 18.58 18.31 31.42
C LEU A 614 17.13 17.85 31.34
N ALA A 615 16.22 18.70 30.84
CA ALA A 615 14.82 18.34 30.63
C ALA A 615 14.59 17.66 29.26
N LEU A 616 15.22 18.16 28.20
CA LEU A 616 15.06 17.64 26.84
C LEU A 616 15.61 16.24 26.67
N VAL A 617 16.77 15.92 27.27
CA VAL A 617 17.41 14.60 27.11
C VAL A 617 16.49 13.45 27.55
N PRO A 618 15.99 13.39 28.80
CA PRO A 618 15.10 12.31 29.21
C PRO A 618 13.77 12.31 28.45
N ALA A 619 13.23 13.49 28.12
CA ALA A 619 11.96 13.60 27.41
C ALA A 619 12.03 13.11 25.95
N VAL A 620 13.10 13.46 25.24
CA VAL A 620 13.39 12.98 23.87
C VAL A 620 13.66 11.48 23.88
N TRP A 621 14.38 10.98 24.89
CA TRP A 621 14.59 9.54 25.04
C TRP A 621 13.26 8.81 25.22
N LEU A 622 12.44 9.21 26.20
CA LEU A 622 11.13 8.60 26.49
C LEU A 622 10.22 8.62 25.25
N SER A 623 10.10 9.77 24.60
CA SER A 623 9.29 9.92 23.38
C SER A 623 9.84 9.09 22.22
N GLY A 624 11.17 9.01 22.09
CA GLY A 624 11.85 8.17 21.11
C GLY A 624 11.51 6.69 21.30
N VAL A 625 11.74 6.14 22.49
CA VAL A 625 11.45 4.73 22.81
C VAL A 625 9.97 4.41 22.63
N ALA A 626 9.08 5.27 23.14
CA ALA A 626 7.65 5.08 23.03
C ALA A 626 7.19 4.99 21.57
N ARG A 627 7.69 5.88 20.71
CA ARG A 627 7.31 5.93 19.29
C ARG A 627 7.86 4.75 18.48
N THR A 628 9.08 4.30 18.76
CA THR A 628 9.72 3.20 18.02
C THR A 628 9.32 1.81 18.50
N SER A 629 8.90 1.68 19.76
CA SER A 629 8.38 0.40 20.29
C SER A 629 7.10 -0.05 19.58
N GLY A 630 6.31 0.90 19.05
CA GLY A 630 5.00 0.62 18.48
C GLY A 630 3.92 0.21 19.49
N ASP A 631 4.24 0.14 20.79
CA ASP A 631 3.31 -0.21 21.85
C ASP A 631 2.38 0.98 22.17
N PRO A 632 1.05 0.82 22.01
CA PRO A 632 0.09 1.88 22.30
C PRO A 632 0.18 2.41 23.73
N VAL A 633 0.48 1.56 24.71
CA VAL A 633 0.56 1.96 26.13
C VAL A 633 1.76 2.86 26.37
N LEU A 634 2.92 2.53 25.77
CA LEU A 634 4.11 3.39 25.87
C LEU A 634 3.90 4.71 25.12
N ASN A 635 3.29 4.66 23.92
CA ASN A 635 3.08 5.84 23.09
C ASN A 635 2.06 6.82 23.68
N ASP A 636 0.90 6.33 24.14
CA ASP A 636 -0.15 7.17 24.73
C ASP A 636 0.23 7.70 26.12
N GLY A 637 1.02 6.95 26.90
CA GLY A 637 1.53 7.40 28.20
C GLY A 637 2.83 8.21 28.09
N LEU A 638 3.96 7.51 27.99
CA LEU A 638 5.30 8.12 28.06
C LEU A 638 5.64 8.96 26.83
N GLY A 639 5.14 8.58 25.65
CA GLY A 639 5.33 9.33 24.41
C GLY A 639 4.76 10.74 24.50
N ARG A 640 3.50 10.86 24.96
CA ARG A 640 2.83 12.16 25.18
C ARG A 640 3.48 12.95 26.31
N LEU A 641 3.82 12.30 27.42
CA LEU A 641 4.52 12.97 28.53
C LEU A 641 5.86 13.57 28.05
N GLY A 642 6.62 12.84 27.24
CA GLY A 642 7.85 13.33 26.64
C GLY A 642 7.62 14.59 25.79
N VAL A 643 6.60 14.58 24.92
CA VAL A 643 6.25 15.75 24.11
C VAL A 643 5.84 16.95 24.97
N LEU A 644 5.04 16.73 26.02
CA LEU A 644 4.64 17.80 26.95
C LEU A 644 5.86 18.41 27.67
N ILE A 645 6.78 17.57 28.15
CA ILE A 645 8.02 18.04 28.80
C ILE A 645 8.88 18.81 27.80
N ILE A 646 9.02 18.34 26.55
CA ILE A 646 9.76 19.04 25.49
C ILE A 646 9.14 20.43 25.23
N SER A 647 7.83 20.50 25.05
CA SER A 647 7.11 21.75 24.80
C SER A 647 7.26 22.73 25.96
N LEU A 648 7.11 22.25 27.20
CA LEU A 648 7.27 23.08 28.40
C LEU A 648 8.72 23.54 28.58
N ALA A 649 9.69 22.65 28.39
CA ALA A 649 11.11 22.98 28.48
C ALA A 649 11.51 24.04 27.45
N LEU A 650 11.00 23.92 26.21
CA LEU A 650 11.24 24.90 25.16
C LEU A 650 10.54 26.23 25.47
N ALA A 651 9.31 26.22 25.98
CA ALA A 651 8.61 27.43 26.41
C ALA A 651 9.38 28.16 27.53
N VAL A 652 9.84 27.43 28.55
CA VAL A 652 10.65 27.98 29.65
C VAL A 652 12.00 28.51 29.15
N PHE A 653 12.65 27.79 28.23
CA PHE A 653 13.89 28.22 27.60
C PHE A 653 13.70 29.53 26.83
N THR A 654 12.71 29.60 25.95
CA THR A 654 12.37 30.80 25.20
C THR A 654 12.05 31.95 26.15
N HIS A 655 11.19 31.73 27.16
CA HIS A 655 10.88 32.75 28.15
C HIS A 655 12.13 33.27 28.89
N ARG A 656 13.05 32.40 29.31
CA ARG A 656 14.29 32.81 30.00
C ARG A 656 15.29 33.53 29.10
N VAL A 657 15.40 33.12 27.83
CA VAL A 657 16.34 33.72 26.88
C VAL A 657 15.87 35.10 26.43
N PHE A 658 14.58 35.22 26.09
CA PHE A 658 13.97 36.41 25.52
C PHE A 658 13.45 37.41 26.56
N ARG A 659 13.57 37.12 27.86
CA ARG A 659 13.15 38.06 28.93
C ARG A 659 13.86 39.41 28.78
N PRO A 660 13.13 40.53 28.61
CA PRO A 660 13.71 41.86 28.37
C PRO A 660 14.57 42.39 29.52
N SER A 661 14.30 41.96 30.76
CA SER A 661 15.07 42.28 31.95
C SER A 661 15.70 41.01 32.57
N GLY A 662 17.03 40.93 32.59
CA GLY A 662 17.77 39.78 33.13
C GLY A 662 17.92 38.56 32.21
N GLY A 663 17.32 38.54 31.00
CA GLY A 663 17.49 37.49 30.00
C GLY A 663 18.84 37.51 29.28
N ALA A 664 19.04 36.61 28.31
CA ALA A 664 20.27 36.58 27.51
C ALA A 664 20.28 37.64 26.39
N MET A 665 19.12 38.21 26.05
CA MET A 665 19.00 39.28 25.03
C MET A 665 19.17 40.69 25.61
N THR A 666 19.41 40.83 26.92
CA THR A 666 19.41 42.16 27.58
C THR A 666 20.47 43.12 27.06
N GLY A 667 21.64 42.60 26.66
CA GLY A 667 22.72 43.44 26.12
C GLY A 667 22.51 43.85 24.66
N SER A 668 21.65 43.13 23.93
CA SER A 668 21.39 43.35 22.50
C SER A 668 20.08 44.10 22.23
N LEU A 669 19.22 44.22 23.24
CA LEU A 669 17.96 44.96 23.16
C LEU A 669 18.22 46.44 23.47
N ASP A 670 18.58 47.20 22.44
CA ASP A 670 18.60 48.65 22.54
C ASP A 670 17.18 49.18 22.82
N ARG A 671 17.04 50.06 23.82
CA ARG A 671 15.74 50.61 24.25
C ARG A 671 15.10 51.48 23.16
N SER A 672 15.91 52.01 22.23
CA SER A 672 15.44 52.74 21.04
C SER A 672 15.04 51.83 19.87
N GLY A 673 15.46 50.57 19.88
CA GLY A 673 15.35 49.65 18.74
C GLY A 673 13.94 49.14 18.48
N LEU A 674 13.68 48.76 17.22
CA LEU A 674 12.40 48.22 16.77
C LEU A 674 11.97 46.98 17.59
N LEU A 675 12.93 46.10 17.92
CA LEU A 675 12.69 44.90 18.73
C LEU A 675 12.17 45.23 20.13
N TRP A 676 12.68 46.29 20.76
CA TRP A 676 12.19 46.73 22.07
C TRP A 676 10.80 47.35 21.96
N ARG A 677 10.54 48.15 20.92
CA ARG A 677 9.21 48.76 20.68
C ARG A 677 8.14 47.70 20.40
N THR A 678 8.48 46.65 19.67
CA THR A 678 7.57 45.53 19.37
C THR A 678 7.49 44.48 20.48
N ARG A 679 8.12 44.70 21.65
CA ARG A 679 8.15 43.72 22.75
C ARG A 679 6.78 43.18 23.13
N HIS A 680 5.74 44.01 23.07
CA HIS A 680 4.37 43.63 23.44
C HIS A 680 3.75 42.60 22.47
N LEU A 681 4.29 42.46 21.25
CA LEU A 681 3.85 41.47 20.26
C LEU A 681 4.44 40.07 20.49
N TRP A 682 5.65 39.98 21.06
CA TRP A 682 6.39 38.71 21.20
C TRP A 682 6.72 38.35 22.65
N TYR A 683 6.53 39.28 23.60
CA TYR A 683 6.71 39.09 25.03
C TYR A 683 5.66 39.90 25.78
N TRP A 684 4.55 39.24 26.13
CA TRP A 684 3.39 39.86 26.75
C TRP A 684 3.47 39.96 28.30
N ALA A 685 4.58 39.52 28.89
CA ALA A 685 4.76 39.49 30.36
C ALA A 685 5.29 40.79 30.95
#